data_AF-A0A1M6VEZ9-F1
#
_entry.id   AF-A0A1M6VEZ9-F1
#
_cell.length_a   1.000
_cell.length_b   1.000
_cell.length_c   1.000
_cell.angle_alpha   90.00
_cell.angle_beta   90.00
_cell.angle_gamma   90.00
#
_symmetry.space_group_name_H-M   'P 1'
#
loop_
_entity.id
_entity.type
_entity.pdbx_description
1 polymer ?
#
loop_
_entity_poly.entity_id
_entity_poly.type
_entity_poly.pdbx_seq_one_letter_code
_entity_poly.pdbx_strand_id
1 'polypeptide(L)'
;MKWNKLFTLIFVSLFWACSDDDKTAGGTTEDAGIIADLNVAGVAQKGPFVKGSAVTVQGIDCKTMELTGERFESTVKSDKGDYDVSSINLSSPCAVFEVSGYYLNEVTGVKSADKITLRTITNLKDRKNVNVNVLTHLEYDRVMYLVTVNKMLLADAKKQAEKEALATFGIDDGAAYKVQTFEDLNMFEKSEGGAALLAVSVIMQGDESTEELAKRLEKFAYDFAEDGEWNDGKAKKEIAEWAATATENGKLDTIRKNVESMNGGNKVAAFETYVSAVIPDSVENPRSSSSSVKKSSSSGFDWSLSKEAYLNQSVKYDSIVDARDGNVYKTVKIGNQTWMAENLNYADSTQTPSLLGNNWCYEDDPQKCKVVGRLYSWTAAIDSVKLASNDTKADAPQECGMFKQCTLPYQLQGICPDGYHLPDTTEWSILLASIGEKNHYGDLLKSQIGWDYGEYADEYGFSVIYAGDRYRDGTYSYGRMSSDFWTAEQYQGNDGALAHTYNMVAITSSFKDCGKYVRCVKNEIVPQTQSSLPVCKTATEDNCEYGSLTDARDGQTYRTVKIGEQTWMAENLNYADSTQTPSLLNRNWCYGNNPENCKTYGRLYSWTAAIDSVKLSQDPDDPLDCGYGKRCFLWGRVQGICPEGYHLPDTTEWSTLVAAVGGWNNAGKVLKSQVGWPYFKGSDDYGFSALAGGIRHHNKDFEAIDGSTYFWASTEKTSENTAQVYSIHIGNNRINSFVDGYKDNGYSIRCIKD
;
A
#
# COMPACT_ATOMS: atom_id res chain seq x y z
N MET A 1 67.56 24.11 11.01
CA MET A 1 68.05 24.67 9.73
C MET A 1 67.30 23.97 8.60
N LYS A 2 66.79 24.77 7.65
CA LYS A 2 66.15 24.50 6.34
C LYS A 2 66.74 23.26 5.60
N TRP A 3 66.13 22.54 4.65
CA TRP A 3 64.96 22.72 3.76
C TRP A 3 64.70 21.41 2.96
N ASN A 4 63.43 21.17 2.55
CA ASN A 4 62.87 20.58 1.32
C ASN A 4 63.68 19.69 0.35
N LYS A 5 63.03 18.63 -0.18
CA LYS A 5 62.51 18.59 -1.57
C LYS A 5 61.58 17.39 -1.87
N LEU A 6 60.48 17.70 -2.58
CA LEU A 6 59.54 16.83 -3.32
C LEU A 6 60.28 15.97 -4.37
N PHE A 7 59.74 14.77 -4.66
CA PHE A 7 59.63 14.28 -6.04
C PHE A 7 58.48 13.26 -6.20
N THR A 8 57.62 13.57 -7.16
CA THR A 8 56.46 12.83 -7.67
C THR A 8 56.90 11.53 -8.35
N LEU A 9 56.15 10.43 -8.18
CA LEU A 9 56.32 9.22 -8.98
C LEU A 9 54.95 8.63 -9.38
N ILE A 10 54.77 8.60 -10.69
CA ILE A 10 53.71 7.99 -11.49
C ILE A 10 53.73 6.47 -11.27
N PHE A 11 52.57 5.85 -11.06
CA PHE A 11 52.44 4.39 -11.20
C PHE A 11 51.38 4.05 -12.25
N VAL A 12 51.90 3.47 -13.34
CA VAL A 12 51.19 2.87 -14.47
C VAL A 12 50.63 1.52 -14.03
N SER A 13 49.40 1.26 -14.46
CA SER A 13 48.67 0.01 -14.33
C SER A 13 49.31 -1.12 -15.16
N LEU A 14 49.39 -2.31 -14.57
CA LEU A 14 49.56 -3.57 -15.30
C LEU A 14 48.58 -4.60 -14.72
N PHE A 15 47.61 -4.98 -15.54
CA PHE A 15 46.74 -6.12 -15.36
C PHE A 15 47.54 -7.42 -15.46
N TRP A 16 47.30 -8.35 -14.54
CA TRP A 16 47.41 -9.77 -14.84
C TRP A 16 46.29 -10.54 -14.16
N ALA A 17 45.57 -11.31 -14.97
CA ALA A 17 44.44 -12.14 -14.60
C ALA A 17 44.93 -13.51 -14.12
N CYS A 18 44.22 -14.10 -13.16
CA CYS A 18 44.06 -15.55 -12.99
C CYS A 18 42.73 -15.82 -12.28
N SER A 19 42.02 -16.85 -12.75
CA SER A 19 40.71 -17.33 -12.28
C SER A 19 40.85 -18.30 -11.11
N ASP A 20 39.90 -18.28 -10.18
CA ASP A 20 38.91 -19.35 -9.92
C ASP A 20 38.28 -19.14 -8.52
N ASP A 21 36.94 -19.16 -8.55
CA ASP A 21 35.95 -19.59 -7.58
C ASP A 21 35.88 -19.09 -6.11
N ASP A 22 34.61 -18.82 -5.77
CA ASP A 22 33.95 -18.66 -4.47
C ASP A 22 34.03 -17.34 -3.68
N LYS A 23 32.91 -16.61 -3.79
CA LYS A 23 32.19 -15.76 -2.81
C LYS A 23 33.01 -14.76 -1.99
N THR A 24 32.81 -13.47 -2.26
CA THR A 24 32.24 -12.49 -1.30
C THR A 24 31.97 -11.14 -1.97
N ALA A 25 30.78 -10.59 -1.69
CA ALA A 25 30.39 -9.16 -1.70
C ALA A 25 31.19 -8.22 -2.63
N GLY A 26 30.74 -8.08 -3.88
CA GLY A 26 31.14 -6.99 -4.76
C GLY A 26 30.08 -5.88 -4.75
N GLY A 27 30.37 -4.75 -4.10
CA GLY A 27 29.69 -3.50 -4.41
C GLY A 27 30.02 -3.13 -5.85
N THR A 28 29.01 -3.07 -6.71
CA THR A 28 29.16 -2.64 -8.10
C THR A 28 29.38 -1.13 -8.17
N THR A 29 30.18 -0.72 -9.14
CA THR A 29 30.63 0.66 -9.41
C THR A 29 29.55 1.57 -10.02
N GLU A 30 28.27 1.27 -9.83
CA GLU A 30 27.15 2.05 -10.40
C GLU A 30 26.95 3.39 -9.65
N ASP A 31 27.34 3.45 -8.38
CA ASP A 31 27.01 4.56 -7.46
C ASP A 31 28.05 5.69 -7.41
N ALA A 32 29.25 5.45 -7.96
CA ALA A 32 30.35 6.40 -7.89
C ALA A 32 30.48 7.17 -9.20
N GLY A 33 29.98 8.42 -9.24
CA GLY A 33 30.21 9.32 -10.37
C GLY A 33 29.49 10.66 -10.25
N ILE A 34 30.24 11.75 -10.38
CA ILE A 34 29.68 13.08 -10.59
C ILE A 34 29.47 13.25 -12.10
N ILE A 35 28.29 13.70 -12.51
CA ILE A 35 28.04 14.14 -13.90
C ILE A 35 28.42 15.60 -14.00
N ALA A 36 29.24 15.95 -14.98
CA ALA A 36 29.68 17.32 -15.21
C ALA A 36 29.53 17.69 -16.67
N ASP A 37 28.89 18.84 -16.92
CA ASP A 37 28.66 19.44 -18.23
C ASP A 37 28.16 18.46 -19.31
N LEU A 38 27.15 17.64 -18.96
CA LEU A 38 26.56 16.67 -19.87
C LEU A 38 25.40 17.30 -20.66
N ASN A 39 25.41 17.11 -21.98
CA ASN A 39 24.26 17.43 -22.84
C ASN A 39 23.48 16.15 -23.13
N VAL A 40 22.19 16.17 -22.85
CA VAL A 40 21.27 15.04 -23.06
C VAL A 40 20.18 15.46 -24.02
N ALA A 41 19.92 14.64 -25.02
CA ALA A 41 18.81 14.81 -25.96
C ALA A 41 17.76 13.72 -25.77
N GLY A 42 16.59 13.90 -26.36
CA GLY A 42 15.52 12.91 -26.27
C GLY A 42 14.27 13.30 -27.03
N VAL A 43 13.27 12.41 -26.99
CA VAL A 43 11.91 12.70 -27.43
C VAL A 43 10.90 12.43 -26.31
N ALA A 44 9.85 13.25 -26.23
CA ALA A 44 8.75 13.12 -25.30
C ALA A 44 7.47 12.62 -26.00
N GLN A 45 6.97 11.44 -25.62
CA GLN A 45 5.97 10.70 -26.39
C GLN A 45 4.91 9.98 -25.54
N LYS A 46 3.75 10.63 -25.35
CA LYS A 46 2.45 9.95 -25.21
C LYS A 46 1.97 9.69 -26.63
N GLY A 47 1.39 10.70 -27.26
CA GLY A 47 1.78 11.08 -28.63
C GLY A 47 2.91 12.12 -28.56
N PRO A 48 3.40 12.67 -29.68
CA PRO A 48 4.48 13.66 -29.60
C PRO A 48 4.01 14.88 -28.81
N PHE A 49 4.76 15.23 -27.76
CA PHE A 49 4.52 16.47 -27.04
C PHE A 49 4.74 17.65 -27.98
N VAL A 50 3.89 18.67 -27.86
CA VAL A 50 3.97 19.84 -28.74
C VAL A 50 5.12 20.76 -28.31
N LYS A 51 5.59 21.58 -29.26
CA LYS A 51 6.61 22.58 -29.00
C LYS A 51 6.23 23.48 -27.81
N GLY A 52 7.19 23.69 -26.92
CA GLY A 52 7.03 24.51 -25.72
C GLY A 52 6.56 23.77 -24.48
N SER A 53 6.29 22.46 -24.57
CA SER A 53 6.08 21.62 -23.38
C SER A 53 7.33 21.65 -22.48
N ALA A 54 7.13 21.71 -21.17
CA ALA A 54 8.20 21.85 -20.19
C ALA A 54 8.95 20.54 -20.01
N VAL A 55 10.27 20.60 -19.93
CA VAL A 55 11.16 19.46 -19.64
C VAL A 55 11.97 19.82 -18.41
N THR A 56 11.95 18.98 -17.38
CA THR A 56 12.69 19.17 -16.14
C THR A 56 13.55 17.94 -15.86
N VAL A 57 14.79 18.17 -15.42
CA VAL A 57 15.72 17.11 -15.00
C VAL A 57 16.12 17.39 -13.56
N GLN A 58 15.96 16.40 -12.69
CA GLN A 58 16.33 16.51 -11.28
C GLN A 58 17.31 15.40 -10.89
N GLY A 59 18.34 15.74 -10.12
CA GLY A 59 19.29 14.77 -9.58
C GLY A 59 18.67 13.94 -8.47
N ILE A 60 18.99 12.64 -8.45
CA ILE A 60 18.60 11.70 -7.39
C ILE A 60 19.77 10.81 -6.98
N ASP A 61 19.79 10.38 -5.72
CA ASP A 61 20.71 9.32 -5.28
C ASP A 61 20.25 7.96 -5.82
N CYS A 62 21.17 7.22 -6.44
CA CYS A 62 20.85 5.97 -7.13
C CYS A 62 20.35 4.83 -6.22
N LYS A 63 20.51 4.93 -4.89
CA LYS A 63 20.13 3.88 -3.92
C LYS A 63 18.88 4.24 -3.13
N THR A 64 18.79 5.49 -2.74
CA THR A 64 17.71 5.99 -1.87
C THR A 64 16.59 6.61 -2.68
N MET A 65 16.84 6.97 -3.95
CA MET A 65 15.94 7.74 -4.80
C MET A 65 15.60 9.13 -4.24
N GLU A 66 16.34 9.59 -3.23
CA GLU A 66 16.18 10.92 -2.65
C GLU A 66 16.71 11.99 -3.61
N LEU A 67 16.01 13.13 -3.70
CA LEU A 67 16.44 14.26 -4.51
C LEU A 67 17.76 14.84 -3.97
N THR A 68 18.74 15.01 -4.86
CA THR A 68 20.04 15.60 -4.52
C THR A 68 20.04 17.14 -4.61
N GLY A 69 18.96 17.73 -5.12
CA GLY A 69 18.68 19.17 -5.11
C GLY A 69 19.08 19.92 -6.39
N GLU A 70 19.80 19.28 -7.32
CA GLU A 70 20.10 19.87 -8.63
C GLU A 70 18.90 19.75 -9.57
N ARG A 71 18.58 20.85 -10.27
CA ARG A 71 17.45 20.95 -11.19
C ARG A 71 17.83 21.70 -12.46
N PHE A 72 17.44 21.17 -13.60
CA PHE A 72 17.67 21.74 -14.93
C PHE A 72 16.34 21.79 -15.69
N GLU A 73 16.18 22.80 -16.53
CA GLU A 73 14.94 23.02 -17.28
C GLU A 73 15.23 23.26 -18.76
N SER A 74 14.34 22.77 -19.60
CA SER A 74 14.30 23.02 -21.04
C SER A 74 12.86 22.92 -21.53
N THR A 75 12.70 22.90 -22.84
CA THR A 75 11.42 22.79 -23.51
C THR A 75 11.54 21.89 -24.73
N VAL A 76 10.43 21.24 -25.06
CA VAL A 76 10.26 20.53 -26.34
C VAL A 76 10.41 21.53 -27.50
N LYS A 77 11.27 21.21 -28.47
CA LYS A 77 11.73 22.10 -29.54
C LYS A 77 10.87 22.02 -30.80
N SER A 78 10.22 20.89 -31.07
CA SER A 78 9.28 20.74 -32.19
C SER A 78 8.06 19.90 -31.81
N ASP A 79 7.03 19.92 -32.67
CA ASP A 79 5.80 19.14 -32.48
C ASP A 79 6.00 17.62 -32.72
N LYS A 80 7.25 17.16 -32.79
CA LYS A 80 7.64 15.75 -32.76
C LYS A 80 8.09 15.28 -31.37
N GLY A 81 8.12 16.18 -30.38
CA GLY A 81 8.50 15.86 -29.01
C GLY A 81 10.01 15.96 -28.71
N ASP A 82 10.86 16.33 -29.67
CA ASP A 82 12.31 16.42 -29.47
C ASP A 82 12.69 17.51 -28.46
N TYR A 83 13.65 17.20 -27.60
CA TYR A 83 14.23 18.14 -26.64
C TYR A 83 15.72 17.89 -26.46
N ASP A 84 16.39 18.90 -25.92
CA ASP A 84 17.75 18.84 -25.43
C ASP A 84 17.86 19.61 -24.11
N VAL A 85 18.66 19.09 -23.19
CA VAL A 85 19.01 19.73 -21.92
C VAL A 85 20.53 19.81 -21.87
N SER A 86 21.04 21.03 -21.77
CA SER A 86 22.48 21.31 -21.84
C SER A 86 23.08 21.58 -20.47
N SER A 87 24.36 21.26 -20.32
CA SER A 87 25.16 21.55 -19.12
C SER A 87 24.59 20.97 -17.82
N ILE A 88 24.12 19.71 -17.85
CA ILE A 88 23.70 18.96 -16.67
C ILE A 88 24.91 18.70 -15.78
N ASN A 89 24.77 19.04 -14.50
CA ASN A 89 25.75 18.79 -13.45
C ASN A 89 25.05 18.13 -12.25
N LEU A 90 25.43 16.91 -11.90
CA LEU A 90 24.76 16.12 -10.84
C LEU A 90 25.79 15.50 -9.89
N SER A 91 25.48 15.54 -8.60
CA SER A 91 26.26 14.87 -7.54
C SER A 91 26.16 13.35 -7.56
N SER A 92 25.14 12.81 -8.24
CA SER A 92 24.88 11.39 -8.48
C SER A 92 24.64 11.16 -9.98
N PRO A 93 24.97 9.98 -10.54
CA PRO A 93 24.75 9.73 -11.96
C PRO A 93 23.27 9.48 -12.29
N CYS A 94 22.39 9.34 -11.31
CA CYS A 94 20.96 9.10 -11.53
C CYS A 94 20.15 10.40 -11.59
N ALA A 95 19.13 10.40 -12.45
CA ALA A 95 18.25 11.55 -12.64
C ALA A 95 16.81 11.13 -12.95
N VAL A 96 15.87 11.98 -12.55
CA VAL A 96 14.47 11.95 -13.00
C VAL A 96 14.31 12.96 -14.13
N PHE A 97 13.75 12.51 -15.25
CA PHE A 97 13.27 13.40 -16.30
C PHE A 97 11.75 13.47 -16.22
N GLU A 98 11.21 14.68 -16.23
CA GLU A 98 9.78 14.96 -16.25
C GLU A 98 9.46 15.83 -17.47
N VAL A 99 8.40 15.48 -18.20
CA VAL A 99 7.89 16.29 -19.31
C VAL A 99 6.42 16.58 -19.08
N SER A 100 6.06 17.85 -19.00
CA SER A 100 4.68 18.31 -18.79
C SER A 100 4.22 19.25 -19.89
N GLY A 101 3.09 18.95 -20.52
CA GLY A 101 2.60 19.75 -21.64
C GLY A 101 1.46 19.11 -22.41
N TYR A 102 1.09 19.77 -23.51
CA TYR A 102 0.10 19.27 -24.45
C TYR A 102 0.75 18.29 -25.41
N TYR A 103 -0.02 17.33 -25.92
CA TYR A 103 0.45 16.33 -26.88
C TYR A 103 -0.49 16.27 -28.08
N LEU A 104 -0.02 15.75 -29.21
CA LEU A 104 -0.90 15.38 -30.32
C LEU A 104 -1.46 13.99 -30.04
N ASN A 105 -2.77 13.88 -29.90
CA ASN A 105 -3.45 12.63 -29.61
C ASN A 105 -3.50 11.77 -30.89
N GLU A 106 -2.91 10.59 -30.83
CA GLU A 106 -2.75 9.65 -31.94
C GLU A 106 -4.09 9.07 -32.40
N VAL A 107 -5.02 8.90 -31.46
CA VAL A 107 -6.35 8.36 -31.71
C VAL A 107 -7.21 9.35 -32.50
N THR A 108 -7.19 10.62 -32.11
CA THR A 108 -8.05 11.66 -32.70
C THR A 108 -7.36 12.49 -33.79
N GLY A 109 -6.03 12.51 -33.81
CA GLY A 109 -5.22 13.32 -34.73
C GLY A 109 -5.14 14.80 -34.35
N VAL A 110 -5.69 15.21 -33.21
CA VAL A 110 -5.72 16.61 -32.77
C VAL A 110 -4.92 16.83 -31.48
N LYS A 111 -4.56 18.09 -31.21
CA LYS A 111 -3.89 18.50 -29.97
C LYS A 111 -4.80 18.24 -28.76
N SER A 112 -4.23 17.77 -27.65
CA SER A 112 -4.92 17.53 -26.39
C SER A 112 -5.55 18.81 -25.83
N ALA A 113 -6.69 18.64 -25.13
CA ALA A 113 -7.40 19.74 -24.48
C ALA A 113 -6.66 20.24 -23.22
N ASP A 114 -6.03 19.32 -22.51
CA ASP A 114 -5.29 19.55 -21.27
C ASP A 114 -3.84 19.05 -21.38
N LYS A 115 -3.05 19.37 -20.35
CA LYS A 115 -1.68 18.88 -20.22
C LYS A 115 -1.66 17.53 -19.53
N ILE A 116 -0.64 16.74 -19.83
CA ILE A 116 -0.27 15.56 -19.03
C ILE A 116 1.20 15.67 -18.66
N THR A 117 1.60 14.88 -17.66
CA THR A 117 3.00 14.77 -17.23
C THR A 117 3.44 13.32 -17.36
N LEU A 118 4.60 13.11 -18.00
CA LEU A 118 5.27 11.81 -18.05
C LEU A 118 6.63 11.90 -17.36
N ARG A 119 7.07 10.77 -16.80
CA ARG A 119 8.31 10.67 -16.03
C ARG A 119 9.16 9.50 -16.49
N THR A 120 10.45 9.56 -16.19
CA THR A 120 11.39 8.43 -16.32
C THR A 120 12.55 8.58 -15.33
N ILE A 121 13.09 7.44 -14.89
CA ILE A 121 14.30 7.36 -14.06
C ILE A 121 15.40 6.74 -14.91
N THR A 122 16.57 7.37 -14.90
CA THR A 122 17.71 6.93 -15.71
C THR A 122 19.04 7.13 -14.98
N ASN A 123 20.03 6.29 -15.33
CA ASN A 123 21.44 6.53 -15.02
C ASN A 123 22.11 7.21 -16.24
N LEU A 124 22.74 8.36 -16.03
CA LEU A 124 23.36 9.19 -17.07
C LEU A 124 24.86 8.94 -17.28
N LYS A 125 25.48 8.03 -16.50
CA LYS A 125 26.93 7.78 -16.54
C LYS A 125 27.46 7.51 -17.95
N ASP A 126 26.75 6.68 -18.73
CA ASP A 126 27.13 6.27 -20.09
C ASP A 126 26.04 6.61 -21.13
N ARG A 127 25.09 7.50 -20.79
CA ARG A 127 23.91 7.81 -21.62
C ARG A 127 23.83 9.29 -21.99
N LYS A 128 23.57 9.55 -23.28
CA LYS A 128 23.37 10.91 -23.85
C LYS A 128 22.01 11.12 -24.50
N ASN A 129 21.21 10.06 -24.60
CA ASN A 129 19.86 10.11 -25.11
C ASN A 129 18.92 9.52 -24.05
N VAL A 130 17.86 10.24 -23.70
CA VAL A 130 16.83 9.79 -22.75
C VAL A 130 15.50 10.17 -23.38
N ASN A 131 14.69 9.22 -23.79
CA ASN A 131 13.32 9.48 -24.22
C ASN A 131 12.39 9.36 -23.00
N VAL A 132 11.40 10.25 -22.91
CA VAL A 132 10.33 10.17 -21.92
C VAL A 132 9.06 9.74 -22.66
N ASN A 133 8.51 8.59 -22.33
CA ASN A 133 7.35 8.06 -23.05
C ASN A 133 6.36 7.38 -22.11
N VAL A 134 5.22 6.92 -22.64
CA VAL A 134 4.20 6.31 -21.79
C VAL A 134 4.75 5.10 -21.04
N LEU A 135 5.58 4.26 -21.65
CA LEU A 135 6.15 3.08 -20.99
C LEU A 135 7.12 3.45 -19.87
N THR A 136 7.99 4.46 -20.07
CA THR A 136 8.87 4.94 -19.00
C THR A 136 8.10 5.50 -17.81
N HIS A 137 6.91 6.04 -18.05
CA HIS A 137 6.04 6.55 -17.01
C HIS A 137 5.33 5.42 -16.26
N LEU A 138 4.86 4.38 -16.97
CA LEU A 138 4.21 3.22 -16.36
C LEU A 138 5.16 2.43 -15.45
N GLU A 139 6.44 2.33 -15.80
CA GLU A 139 7.44 1.66 -14.95
C GLU A 139 7.92 2.52 -13.76
N TYR A 140 7.63 3.82 -13.77
CA TYR A 140 8.31 4.80 -12.92
C TYR A 140 8.21 4.45 -11.43
N ASP A 141 6.98 4.27 -10.93
CA ASP A 141 6.74 3.98 -9.51
C ASP A 141 7.20 2.55 -9.15
N ARG A 142 7.17 1.62 -10.11
CA ARG A 142 7.70 0.26 -9.93
C ARG A 142 9.20 0.27 -9.72
N VAL A 143 9.95 1.02 -10.53
CA VAL A 143 11.40 1.18 -10.36
C VAL A 143 11.71 1.82 -9.00
N MET A 144 10.95 2.84 -8.60
CA MET A 144 11.10 3.48 -7.28
C MET A 144 10.91 2.47 -6.14
N TYR A 145 9.85 1.66 -6.19
CA TYR A 145 9.55 0.63 -5.19
C TYR A 145 10.66 -0.41 -5.10
N LEU A 146 11.09 -0.96 -6.24
CA LEU A 146 12.12 -1.99 -6.30
C LEU A 146 13.46 -1.51 -5.71
N VAL A 147 13.83 -0.24 -5.93
CA VAL A 147 15.07 0.30 -5.37
C VAL A 147 14.91 0.68 -3.90
N THR A 148 13.85 1.40 -3.53
CA THR A 148 13.70 1.95 -2.18
C THR A 148 13.26 0.91 -1.15
N VAL A 149 12.35 0.01 -1.52
CA VAL A 149 11.78 -1.01 -0.63
C VAL A 149 12.54 -2.33 -0.76
N ASN A 150 12.69 -2.84 -1.99
CA ASN A 150 13.36 -4.13 -2.23
C ASN A 150 14.90 -4.02 -2.25
N LYS A 151 15.45 -2.81 -2.12
CA LYS A 151 16.89 -2.54 -2.08
C LYS A 151 17.64 -3.07 -3.32
N MET A 152 16.96 -3.11 -4.47
CA MET A 152 17.56 -3.51 -5.74
C MET A 152 18.47 -2.41 -6.32
N LEU A 153 19.44 -2.81 -7.12
CA LEU A 153 20.19 -1.87 -7.95
C LEU A 153 19.28 -1.29 -9.03
N LEU A 154 19.45 -0.01 -9.38
CA LEU A 154 18.61 0.67 -10.36
C LEU A 154 18.56 -0.08 -11.71
N ALA A 155 19.69 -0.60 -12.18
CA ALA A 155 19.74 -1.34 -13.45
C ALA A 155 18.87 -2.62 -13.42
N ASP A 156 18.91 -3.37 -12.32
CA ASP A 156 18.10 -4.58 -12.15
C ASP A 156 16.62 -4.25 -11.94
N ALA A 157 16.33 -3.18 -11.18
CA ALA A 157 14.97 -2.68 -10.95
C ALA A 157 14.30 -2.27 -12.26
N LYS A 158 15.00 -1.49 -13.11
CA LYS A 158 14.53 -1.13 -14.44
C LYS A 158 14.22 -2.37 -15.28
N LYS A 159 15.17 -3.30 -15.39
CA LYS A 159 14.99 -4.52 -16.20
C LYS A 159 13.77 -5.33 -15.75
N GLN A 160 13.51 -5.40 -14.45
CA GLN A 160 12.34 -6.07 -13.91
C GLN A 160 11.05 -5.31 -14.24
N ALA A 161 11.01 -4.00 -13.96
CA ALA A 161 9.85 -3.15 -14.21
C ALA A 161 9.45 -3.10 -15.69
N GLU A 162 10.42 -2.96 -16.60
CA GLU A 162 10.22 -2.99 -18.04
C GLU A 162 9.54 -4.29 -18.49
N LYS A 163 9.99 -5.40 -17.91
CA LYS A 163 9.45 -6.72 -18.22
C LYS A 163 8.01 -6.88 -17.76
N GLU A 164 7.75 -6.54 -16.51
CA GLU A 164 6.42 -6.61 -15.89
C GLU A 164 5.43 -5.68 -16.62
N ALA A 165 5.89 -4.50 -17.04
CA ALA A 165 5.03 -3.51 -17.70
C ALA A 165 4.56 -4.00 -19.08
N LEU A 166 5.44 -4.64 -19.86
CA LEU A 166 5.05 -5.23 -21.15
C LEU A 166 4.15 -6.46 -20.98
N ALA A 167 4.48 -7.33 -20.02
CA ALA A 167 3.70 -8.54 -19.74
C ALA A 167 2.24 -8.21 -19.39
N THR A 168 2.03 -7.08 -18.70
CA THR A 168 0.69 -6.56 -18.36
C THR A 168 -0.21 -6.34 -19.58
N PHE A 169 0.37 -6.01 -20.74
CA PHE A 169 -0.37 -5.80 -21.99
C PHE A 169 -0.35 -7.03 -22.91
N GLY A 170 -0.06 -8.23 -22.38
CA GLY A 170 0.03 -9.45 -23.17
C GLY A 170 1.21 -9.47 -24.14
N ILE A 171 2.21 -8.60 -23.92
CA ILE A 171 3.42 -8.50 -24.74
C ILE A 171 4.52 -9.36 -24.08
N ASP A 172 4.29 -10.68 -24.05
CA ASP A 172 5.20 -11.68 -23.46
C ASP A 172 5.46 -12.82 -24.47
N ASP A 173 6.42 -12.63 -25.38
CA ASP A 173 6.88 -13.74 -26.23
C ASP A 173 8.40 -13.68 -26.47
N GLY A 174 9.10 -14.60 -25.79
CA GLY A 174 10.32 -15.23 -26.29
C GLY A 174 11.36 -14.33 -26.95
N ALA A 175 12.01 -14.84 -28.01
CA ALA A 175 13.24 -14.28 -28.60
C ALA A 175 13.13 -12.86 -29.21
N ALA A 176 11.97 -12.18 -29.11
CA ALA A 176 11.83 -10.73 -29.33
C ALA A 176 12.39 -9.89 -28.15
N TYR A 177 12.73 -10.53 -27.02
CA TYR A 177 13.33 -9.93 -25.82
C TYR A 177 14.79 -9.44 -25.97
N LYS A 178 15.11 -8.75 -27.06
CA LYS A 178 16.16 -7.72 -27.01
C LYS A 178 15.53 -6.43 -26.48
N VAL A 179 15.03 -6.45 -25.25
CA VAL A 179 14.41 -5.25 -24.65
C VAL A 179 15.46 -4.17 -24.60
N GLN A 180 15.29 -3.22 -25.52
CA GLN A 180 15.87 -1.91 -25.44
C GLN A 180 15.22 -1.25 -24.25
N THR A 181 16.03 -0.65 -23.40
CA THR A 181 15.56 0.10 -22.25
C THR A 181 14.53 1.14 -22.70
N PHE A 182 13.46 1.34 -21.94
CA PHE A 182 12.31 2.15 -22.40
C PHE A 182 12.69 3.58 -22.79
N GLU A 183 13.77 4.14 -22.22
CA GLU A 183 14.26 5.47 -22.56
C GLU A 183 14.98 5.54 -23.90
N ASP A 184 15.19 4.42 -24.59
CA ASP A 184 15.70 4.39 -25.96
C ASP A 184 14.58 4.25 -26.99
N LEU A 185 13.34 3.98 -26.55
CA LEU A 185 12.21 3.74 -27.45
C LEU A 185 11.66 5.03 -28.05
N ASN A 186 11.30 4.95 -29.34
CA ASN A 186 10.67 6.03 -30.09
C ASN A 186 9.55 5.48 -30.98
N MET A 187 8.33 6.00 -30.82
CA MET A 187 7.15 5.48 -31.52
C MET A 187 7.17 5.69 -33.05
N PHE A 188 8.03 6.58 -33.56
CA PHE A 188 8.19 6.82 -34.99
C PHE A 188 9.19 5.87 -35.66
N GLU A 189 9.95 5.10 -34.88
CA GLU A 189 10.93 4.17 -35.41
C GLU A 189 10.30 2.87 -35.89
N LYS A 190 10.94 2.27 -36.89
CA LYS A 190 10.51 0.97 -37.46
C LYS A 190 11.09 -0.20 -36.66
N SER A 191 10.93 -0.16 -35.34
CA SER A 191 11.38 -1.19 -34.41
C SER A 191 10.19 -1.88 -33.73
N GLU A 192 10.40 -3.10 -33.24
CA GLU A 192 9.39 -3.82 -32.45
C GLU A 192 9.05 -3.07 -31.16
N GLY A 193 10.06 -2.48 -30.49
CA GLY A 193 9.86 -1.63 -29.32
C GLY A 193 9.08 -0.35 -29.62
N GLY A 194 9.32 0.29 -30.77
CA GLY A 194 8.54 1.44 -31.23
C GLY A 194 7.07 1.08 -31.52
N ALA A 195 6.82 -0.11 -32.08
CA ALA A 195 5.46 -0.63 -32.27
C ALA A 195 4.75 -0.92 -30.94
N ALA A 196 5.44 -1.55 -29.98
CA ALA A 196 4.90 -1.83 -28.66
C ALA A 196 4.57 -0.53 -27.90
N LEU A 197 5.49 0.45 -27.91
CA LEU A 197 5.28 1.77 -27.33
C LEU A 197 4.04 2.47 -27.92
N LEU A 198 3.92 2.46 -29.25
CA LEU A 198 2.76 3.07 -29.92
C LEU A 198 1.46 2.34 -29.57
N ALA A 199 1.47 1.01 -29.53
CA ALA A 199 0.30 0.22 -29.15
C ALA A 199 -0.16 0.56 -27.73
N VAL A 200 0.76 0.56 -26.75
CA VAL A 200 0.46 0.88 -25.35
C VAL A 200 -0.05 2.32 -25.22
N SER A 201 0.53 3.28 -25.94
CA SER A 201 0.00 4.66 -25.91
C SER A 201 -1.43 4.74 -26.44
N VAL A 202 -1.72 4.05 -27.55
CA VAL A 202 -3.03 4.05 -28.20
C VAL A 202 -4.10 3.41 -27.32
N ILE A 203 -3.83 2.23 -26.75
CA ILE A 203 -4.81 1.51 -25.91
C ILE A 203 -5.05 2.23 -24.58
N MET A 204 -4.02 2.83 -23.98
CA MET A 204 -4.18 3.63 -22.76
C MET A 204 -5.01 4.89 -23.02
N GLN A 205 -4.90 5.50 -24.21
CA GLN A 205 -5.73 6.65 -24.61
C GLN A 205 -7.19 6.25 -24.86
N GLY A 206 -7.42 5.20 -25.63
CA GLY A 206 -8.77 4.83 -26.08
C GLY A 206 -9.54 6.02 -26.66
N ASP A 207 -10.81 6.14 -26.29
CA ASP A 207 -11.65 7.33 -26.56
C ASP A 207 -11.74 8.30 -25.37
N GLU A 208 -10.85 8.14 -24.39
CA GLU A 208 -10.87 8.94 -23.17
C GLU A 208 -10.46 10.40 -23.40
N SER A 209 -10.97 11.27 -22.54
CA SER A 209 -10.47 12.64 -22.43
C SER A 209 -9.04 12.65 -21.90
N THR A 210 -8.36 13.80 -22.00
CA THR A 210 -7.02 13.95 -21.43
C THR A 210 -7.02 13.82 -19.91
N GLU A 211 -8.06 14.31 -19.24
CA GLU A 211 -8.23 14.16 -17.79
C GLU A 211 -8.39 12.69 -17.38
N GLU A 212 -9.23 11.94 -18.08
CA GLU A 212 -9.47 10.52 -17.78
C GLU A 212 -8.25 9.65 -18.12
N LEU A 213 -7.50 10.00 -19.17
CA LEU A 213 -6.20 9.37 -19.42
C LEU A 213 -5.23 9.62 -18.25
N ALA A 214 -5.12 10.85 -17.76
CA ALA A 214 -4.21 11.17 -16.65
C ALA A 214 -4.56 10.34 -15.40
N LYS A 215 -5.85 10.24 -15.06
CA LYS A 215 -6.33 9.38 -13.97
C LYS A 215 -6.00 7.91 -14.21
N ARG A 216 -6.16 7.42 -15.45
CA ARG A 216 -5.83 6.03 -15.80
C ARG A 216 -4.34 5.74 -15.65
N LEU A 217 -3.46 6.64 -16.08
CA LEU A 217 -2.01 6.51 -15.93
C LEU A 217 -1.60 6.52 -14.46
N GLU A 218 -2.16 7.43 -13.65
CA GLU A 218 -1.90 7.51 -12.21
C GLU A 218 -2.37 6.23 -11.48
N LYS A 219 -3.58 5.76 -11.79
CA LYS A 219 -4.12 4.53 -11.19
C LYS A 219 -3.29 3.31 -11.56
N PHE A 220 -2.86 3.20 -12.83
CA PHE A 220 -1.95 2.15 -13.25
C PHE A 220 -0.65 2.20 -12.45
N ALA A 221 0.02 3.35 -12.40
CA ALA A 221 1.32 3.47 -11.77
C ALA A 221 1.28 3.12 -10.28
N TYR A 222 0.22 3.54 -9.58
CA TYR A 222 -0.01 3.22 -8.18
C TYR A 222 -0.18 1.71 -7.92
N ASP A 223 -1.03 1.06 -8.70
CA ASP A 223 -1.34 -0.37 -8.58
C ASP A 223 -0.13 -1.24 -8.96
N PHE A 224 0.52 -0.89 -10.07
CA PHE A 224 1.67 -1.60 -10.61
C PHE A 224 2.95 -1.48 -9.77
N ALA A 225 3.05 -0.51 -8.85
CA ALA A 225 4.29 -0.19 -8.14
C ALA A 225 4.80 -1.34 -7.25
N GLU A 226 3.93 -1.93 -6.44
CA GLU A 226 4.37 -2.83 -5.34
C GLU A 226 4.65 -4.26 -5.79
N ASP A 227 3.90 -4.77 -6.76
CA ASP A 227 3.97 -6.17 -7.20
C ASP A 227 4.30 -6.33 -8.69
N GLY A 228 4.16 -5.28 -9.50
CA GLY A 228 4.34 -5.36 -10.95
C GLY A 228 3.13 -5.97 -11.66
N GLU A 229 1.97 -5.98 -11.00
CA GLU A 229 0.70 -6.45 -11.55
C GLU A 229 -0.27 -5.28 -11.70
N TRP A 230 -1.07 -5.28 -12.76
CA TRP A 230 -2.13 -4.28 -12.96
C TRP A 230 -3.49 -4.91 -12.64
N ASN A 231 -4.01 -4.69 -11.45
CA ASN A 231 -5.23 -5.28 -10.90
C ASN A 231 -6.49 -4.45 -11.19
N ASP A 232 -6.46 -3.51 -12.14
CA ASP A 232 -7.66 -2.82 -12.62
C ASP A 232 -8.44 -3.63 -13.67
N GLY A 233 -9.19 -4.64 -13.21
CA GLY A 233 -10.03 -5.47 -14.08
C GLY A 233 -11.05 -4.68 -14.91
N LYS A 234 -11.55 -3.55 -14.40
CA LYS A 234 -12.47 -2.66 -15.12
C LYS A 234 -11.76 -1.97 -16.28
N ALA A 235 -10.62 -1.31 -16.03
CA ALA A 235 -9.87 -0.63 -17.09
C ALA A 235 -9.34 -1.63 -18.13
N LYS A 236 -8.86 -2.81 -17.69
CA LYS A 236 -8.46 -3.90 -18.60
C LYS A 236 -9.60 -4.29 -19.55
N LYS A 237 -10.82 -4.45 -19.02
CA LYS A 237 -12.01 -4.77 -19.81
C LYS A 237 -12.39 -3.64 -20.78
N GLU A 238 -12.43 -2.40 -20.30
CA GLU A 238 -12.73 -1.23 -21.14
C GLU A 238 -11.72 -1.08 -22.29
N ILE A 239 -10.44 -1.28 -22.01
CA ILE A 239 -9.38 -1.25 -23.04
C ILE A 239 -9.53 -2.41 -24.03
N ALA A 240 -9.81 -3.63 -23.57
CA ALA A 240 -9.99 -4.79 -24.43
C ALA A 240 -11.22 -4.62 -25.36
N GLU A 241 -12.35 -4.17 -24.82
CA GLU A 241 -13.58 -3.89 -25.59
C GLU A 241 -13.34 -2.77 -26.62
N TRP A 242 -12.61 -1.72 -26.24
CA TRP A 242 -12.22 -0.65 -27.14
C TRP A 242 -11.29 -1.15 -28.26
N ALA A 243 -10.27 -1.94 -27.92
CA ALA A 243 -9.30 -2.49 -28.88
C ALA A 243 -9.98 -3.41 -29.91
N ALA A 244 -10.90 -4.27 -29.46
CA ALA A 244 -11.70 -5.13 -30.35
C ALA A 244 -12.56 -4.29 -31.31
N THR A 245 -13.27 -3.30 -30.78
CA THR A 245 -14.11 -2.39 -31.58
C THR A 245 -13.29 -1.61 -32.60
N ALA A 246 -12.13 -1.08 -32.19
CA ALA A 246 -11.23 -0.31 -33.05
C ALA A 246 -10.61 -1.16 -34.17
N THR A 247 -10.41 -2.46 -33.92
CA THR A 247 -9.95 -3.42 -34.92
C THR A 247 -11.04 -3.73 -35.94
N GLU A 248 -12.27 -4.01 -35.49
CA GLU A 248 -13.39 -4.38 -36.37
C GLU A 248 -13.83 -3.24 -37.29
N ASN A 249 -13.87 -2.01 -36.77
CA ASN A 249 -14.37 -0.86 -37.53
C ASN A 249 -13.30 -0.13 -38.36
N GLY A 250 -12.05 -0.64 -38.41
CA GLY A 250 -10.94 -0.04 -39.15
C GLY A 250 -10.40 1.27 -38.55
N LYS A 251 -10.69 1.57 -37.27
CA LYS A 251 -10.17 2.74 -36.57
C LYS A 251 -8.64 2.71 -36.47
N LEU A 252 -8.03 1.53 -36.32
CA LEU A 252 -6.56 1.40 -36.28
C LEU A 252 -5.87 1.94 -37.55
N ASP A 253 -6.47 1.80 -38.74
CA ASP A 253 -5.96 2.41 -39.98
C ASP A 253 -5.99 3.95 -39.95
N THR A 254 -6.98 4.51 -39.24
CA THR A 254 -7.11 5.96 -39.06
C THR A 254 -6.04 6.47 -38.09
N ILE A 255 -5.84 5.75 -36.98
CA ILE A 255 -4.77 6.03 -36.02
C ILE A 255 -3.40 5.98 -36.70
N ARG A 256 -3.14 4.95 -37.52
CA ARG A 256 -1.93 4.86 -38.33
C ARG A 256 -1.71 6.09 -39.20
N LYS A 257 -2.73 6.53 -39.95
CA LYS A 257 -2.64 7.74 -40.80
C LYS A 257 -2.35 8.99 -39.98
N ASN A 258 -2.95 9.13 -38.79
CA ASN A 258 -2.69 10.24 -37.89
C ASN A 258 -1.21 10.26 -37.47
N VAL A 259 -0.69 9.14 -36.99
CA VAL A 259 0.71 9.01 -36.53
C VAL A 259 1.70 9.22 -37.68
N GLU A 260 1.44 8.64 -38.86
CA GLU A 260 2.28 8.85 -40.05
C GLU A 260 2.29 10.32 -40.49
N SER A 261 1.16 11.02 -40.38
CA SER A 261 1.08 12.47 -40.61
C SER A 261 1.93 13.25 -39.61
N MET A 262 1.88 12.90 -38.32
CA MET A 262 2.74 13.51 -37.28
C MET A 262 4.22 13.25 -37.54
N ASN A 263 4.55 12.10 -38.16
CA ASN A 263 5.91 11.73 -38.57
C ASN A 263 6.35 12.29 -39.93
N GLY A 264 5.63 13.29 -40.49
CA GLY A 264 5.96 13.88 -41.78
C GLY A 264 5.73 12.96 -42.98
N GLY A 265 4.75 12.05 -42.89
CA GLY A 265 4.37 11.09 -43.92
C GLY A 265 5.18 9.79 -43.91
N ASN A 266 6.10 9.62 -42.95
CA ASN A 266 6.90 8.41 -42.84
C ASN A 266 6.11 7.27 -42.20
N LYS A 267 6.18 6.08 -42.81
CA LYS A 267 5.55 4.87 -42.29
C LYS A 267 6.10 4.47 -40.91
N VAL A 268 5.20 4.08 -40.01
CA VAL A 268 5.52 3.55 -38.67
C VAL A 268 5.38 2.03 -38.61
N ALA A 269 5.95 1.40 -37.58
CA ALA A 269 5.89 -0.04 -37.39
C ALA A 269 4.44 -0.57 -37.21
N ALA A 270 4.25 -1.88 -37.35
CA ALA A 270 2.95 -2.55 -37.25
C ALA A 270 2.52 -2.71 -35.78
N PHE A 271 2.00 -1.64 -35.18
CA PHE A 271 1.57 -1.62 -33.78
C PHE A 271 0.26 -2.39 -33.54
N GLU A 272 -0.54 -2.63 -34.59
CA GLU A 272 -1.84 -3.29 -34.50
C GLU A 272 -1.73 -4.71 -33.95
N THR A 273 -0.64 -5.42 -34.25
CA THR A 273 -0.37 -6.76 -33.69
C THR A 273 -0.36 -6.75 -32.16
N TYR A 274 0.20 -5.71 -31.55
CA TYR A 274 0.25 -5.55 -30.09
C TYR A 274 -1.07 -5.01 -29.52
N VAL A 275 -1.85 -4.26 -30.30
CA VAL A 275 -3.22 -3.87 -29.91
C VAL A 275 -4.15 -5.09 -29.88
N SER A 276 -3.95 -6.07 -30.76
CA SER A 276 -4.70 -7.32 -30.71
C SER A 276 -4.30 -8.22 -29.54
N ALA A 277 -3.05 -8.13 -29.05
CA ALA A 277 -2.57 -8.94 -27.93
C ALA A 277 -3.30 -8.65 -26.60
N VAL A 278 -3.92 -7.48 -26.45
CA VAL A 278 -4.73 -7.14 -25.26
C VAL A 278 -6.19 -7.60 -25.35
N ILE A 279 -6.60 -8.20 -26.47
CA ILE A 279 -7.96 -8.73 -26.66
C ILE A 279 -7.98 -10.18 -26.16
N PRO A 280 -8.78 -10.53 -25.13
CA PRO A 280 -8.90 -11.91 -24.67
C PRO A 280 -9.52 -12.82 -25.75
N ASP A 281 -9.11 -14.10 -25.79
CA ASP A 281 -9.66 -15.12 -26.71
C ASP A 281 -11.20 -15.22 -26.69
N SER A 282 -11.87 -14.82 -25.59
CA SER A 282 -13.33 -14.84 -25.47
C SER A 282 -14.04 -13.71 -26.23
N VAL A 283 -13.32 -12.71 -26.74
CA VAL A 283 -13.85 -11.57 -27.49
C VAL A 283 -13.71 -11.78 -29.01
N GLU A 284 -12.80 -12.66 -29.44
CA GLU A 284 -12.74 -13.10 -30.83
C GLU A 284 -13.87 -14.09 -31.14
N ASN A 285 -14.83 -13.64 -31.96
CA ASN A 285 -15.68 -14.44 -32.84
C ASN A 285 -17.13 -14.77 -32.38
N PRO A 286 -18.12 -13.89 -32.65
CA PRO A 286 -19.53 -14.24 -32.60
C PRO A 286 -19.98 -14.89 -33.93
N ARG A 287 -19.46 -16.07 -34.30
CA ARG A 287 -20.07 -17.01 -35.27
C ARG A 287 -19.19 -18.23 -35.54
N SER A 288 -19.50 -19.35 -34.88
CA SER A 288 -19.91 -20.62 -35.52
C SER A 288 -19.57 -21.83 -34.63
N SER A 289 -20.45 -22.83 -34.75
CA SER A 289 -20.37 -24.19 -34.21
C SER A 289 -20.66 -24.41 -32.72
N SER A 290 -21.82 -25.03 -32.54
CA SER A 290 -22.37 -25.60 -31.33
C SER A 290 -21.56 -26.79 -30.80
N SER A 291 -21.17 -26.74 -29.54
CA SER A 291 -21.38 -27.85 -28.61
C SER A 291 -21.43 -27.32 -27.19
N SER A 292 -22.57 -27.55 -26.56
CA SER A 292 -23.00 -27.10 -25.25
C SER A 292 -22.02 -27.40 -24.12
N VAL A 293 -21.43 -26.35 -23.55
CA VAL A 293 -21.40 -26.16 -22.10
C VAL A 293 -21.90 -24.75 -21.82
N LYS A 294 -23.11 -24.65 -21.30
CA LYS A 294 -23.68 -23.38 -20.84
C LYS A 294 -22.80 -22.85 -19.70
N LYS A 295 -21.99 -21.82 -19.93
CA LYS A 295 -21.74 -20.85 -18.86
C LYS A 295 -22.93 -19.92 -18.85
N SER A 296 -23.89 -20.30 -18.02
CA SER A 296 -25.08 -19.54 -17.67
C SER A 296 -24.64 -18.18 -17.13
N SER A 297 -25.05 -17.13 -17.81
CA SER A 297 -25.21 -15.78 -17.28
C SER A 297 -26.36 -15.77 -16.27
N SER A 298 -26.20 -16.42 -15.12
CA SER A 298 -27.14 -16.29 -14.00
C SER A 298 -26.49 -15.47 -12.90
N SER A 299 -26.87 -14.20 -12.82
CA SER A 299 -26.79 -13.41 -11.59
C SER A 299 -27.55 -14.16 -10.48
N GLY A 300 -26.84 -14.79 -9.55
CA GLY A 300 -27.40 -15.52 -8.41
C GLY A 300 -26.49 -16.64 -7.85
N PHE A 301 -26.54 -16.87 -6.54
CA PHE A 301 -25.78 -17.93 -5.87
C PHE A 301 -26.27 -19.34 -6.26
N ASP A 302 -25.38 -20.20 -6.78
CA ASP A 302 -25.69 -21.56 -7.20
C ASP A 302 -25.29 -22.63 -6.16
N TRP A 303 -26.25 -23.03 -5.32
CA TRP A 303 -26.07 -24.06 -4.28
C TRP A 303 -25.72 -25.46 -4.82
N SER A 304 -25.76 -25.70 -6.13
CA SER A 304 -25.37 -26.99 -6.72
C SER A 304 -23.86 -27.14 -6.92
N LEU A 305 -23.11 -26.05 -6.85
CA LEU A 305 -21.65 -26.07 -6.96
C LEU A 305 -21.00 -26.56 -5.67
N SER A 306 -19.84 -27.22 -5.81
CA SER A 306 -19.04 -27.61 -4.65
C SER A 306 -18.28 -26.41 -4.08
N LYS A 307 -17.87 -26.49 -2.81
CA LYS A 307 -17.09 -25.44 -2.15
C LYS A 307 -15.81 -25.07 -2.92
N GLU A 308 -15.16 -26.04 -3.56
CA GLU A 308 -13.94 -25.84 -4.35
C GLU A 308 -14.18 -25.05 -5.65
N ALA A 309 -15.41 -25.04 -6.17
CA ALA A 309 -15.73 -24.28 -7.37
C ALA A 309 -15.64 -22.76 -7.14
N TYR A 310 -15.74 -22.32 -5.88
CA TYR A 310 -15.66 -20.92 -5.50
C TYR A 310 -14.23 -20.44 -5.22
N LEU A 311 -13.24 -21.35 -5.24
CA LEU A 311 -11.84 -21.00 -5.12
C LEU A 311 -11.29 -20.47 -6.45
N ASN A 312 -10.41 -19.47 -6.39
CA ASN A 312 -9.71 -18.99 -7.58
C ASN A 312 -8.81 -20.09 -8.17
N GLN A 313 -9.12 -20.57 -9.36
CA GLN A 313 -8.40 -21.69 -10.01
C GLN A 313 -6.96 -21.33 -10.42
N SER A 314 -6.64 -20.04 -10.52
CA SER A 314 -5.29 -19.55 -10.84
C SER A 314 -4.37 -19.50 -9.61
N VAL A 315 -4.92 -19.61 -8.40
CA VAL A 315 -4.16 -19.57 -7.14
C VAL A 315 -3.78 -20.98 -6.70
N LYS A 316 -2.54 -21.15 -6.24
CA LYS A 316 -2.07 -22.42 -5.68
C LYS A 316 -2.44 -22.50 -4.19
N TYR A 317 -3.21 -23.53 -3.86
CA TYR A 317 -3.60 -23.83 -2.47
C TYR A 317 -2.84 -25.02 -1.89
N ASP A 318 -2.50 -24.89 -0.62
CA ASP A 318 -2.20 -26.02 0.23
C ASP A 318 -3.51 -26.57 0.85
N SER A 319 -3.42 -27.61 1.67
CA SER A 319 -4.58 -28.19 2.34
C SER A 319 -4.24 -28.66 3.73
N ILE A 320 -5.24 -28.59 4.61
CA ILE A 320 -5.20 -29.15 5.96
C ILE A 320 -6.37 -30.10 6.16
N VAL A 321 -6.14 -31.12 6.98
CA VAL A 321 -7.18 -32.04 7.43
C VAL A 321 -7.46 -31.74 8.89
N ASP A 322 -8.70 -31.40 9.21
CA ASP A 322 -9.14 -31.28 10.59
C ASP A 322 -9.29 -32.69 11.16
N ALA A 323 -8.37 -33.09 12.04
CA ALA A 323 -8.34 -34.43 12.62
C ALA A 323 -9.57 -34.76 13.47
N ARG A 324 -10.34 -33.75 13.89
CA ARG A 324 -11.50 -33.91 14.77
C ARG A 324 -12.71 -34.46 14.02
N ASP A 325 -12.88 -34.08 12.76
CA ASP A 325 -14.05 -34.45 11.94
C ASP A 325 -13.70 -34.98 10.53
N GLY A 326 -12.43 -34.96 10.15
CA GLY A 326 -11.93 -35.42 8.85
C GLY A 326 -12.16 -34.44 7.70
N ASN A 327 -12.69 -33.23 7.96
CA ASN A 327 -12.90 -32.24 6.92
C ASN A 327 -11.56 -31.73 6.38
N VAL A 328 -11.47 -31.59 5.05
CA VAL A 328 -10.30 -31.05 4.36
C VAL A 328 -10.59 -29.62 3.95
N TYR A 329 -9.70 -28.70 4.33
CA TYR A 329 -9.78 -27.27 4.02
C TYR A 329 -8.58 -26.82 3.20
N LYS A 330 -8.80 -25.98 2.19
CA LYS A 330 -7.77 -25.28 1.44
C LYS A 330 -7.20 -24.12 2.24
N THR A 331 -5.90 -23.91 2.07
CA THR A 331 -5.18 -22.82 2.74
C THR A 331 -4.32 -22.07 1.74
N VAL A 332 -4.17 -20.78 1.94
CA VAL A 332 -3.40 -19.87 1.08
C VAL A 332 -2.49 -19.00 1.93
N LYS A 333 -1.32 -18.66 1.40
CA LYS A 333 -0.40 -17.71 2.05
C LYS A 333 -0.62 -16.32 1.45
N ILE A 334 -0.95 -15.35 2.28
CA ILE A 334 -1.16 -13.94 1.89
C ILE A 334 -0.27 -13.08 2.77
N GLY A 335 0.65 -12.34 2.14
CA GLY A 335 1.78 -11.72 2.84
C GLY A 335 2.56 -12.77 3.66
N ASN A 336 2.68 -12.53 4.96
CA ASN A 336 3.38 -13.44 5.88
C ASN A 336 2.46 -14.48 6.54
N GLN A 337 1.14 -14.34 6.41
CA GLN A 337 0.17 -15.19 7.10
C GLN A 337 -0.35 -16.31 6.21
N THR A 338 -0.64 -17.48 6.81
CA THR A 338 -1.33 -18.57 6.10
C THR A 338 -2.76 -18.68 6.60
N TRP A 339 -3.72 -18.42 5.73
CA TRP A 339 -5.15 -18.41 6.03
C TRP A 339 -5.85 -19.63 5.48
N MET A 340 -6.93 -20.06 6.14
CA MET A 340 -7.93 -20.89 5.46
C MET A 340 -8.60 -20.07 4.35
N ALA A 341 -8.72 -20.66 3.15
CA ALA A 341 -9.51 -20.10 2.06
C ALA A 341 -11.00 -20.50 2.14
N GLU A 342 -11.31 -21.50 2.96
CA GLU A 342 -12.65 -22.03 3.17
C GLU A 342 -13.13 -21.78 4.61
N ASN A 343 -14.44 -21.60 4.77
CA ASN A 343 -15.03 -21.38 6.09
C ASN A 343 -15.10 -22.70 6.88
N LEU A 344 -14.89 -22.63 8.19
CA LEU A 344 -14.91 -23.79 9.09
C LEU A 344 -16.31 -24.44 9.14
N ASN A 345 -16.37 -25.77 9.07
CA ASN A 345 -17.62 -26.56 9.13
C ASN A 345 -17.61 -27.63 10.26
N TYR A 346 -16.94 -27.34 11.37
CA TYR A 346 -16.85 -28.21 12.53
C TYR A 346 -18.10 -28.13 13.41
N ALA A 347 -18.67 -29.27 13.81
CA ALA A 347 -19.99 -29.31 14.48
C ALA A 347 -20.11 -30.28 15.66
N ASP A 348 -19.02 -30.93 16.09
CA ASP A 348 -19.08 -31.93 17.16
C ASP A 348 -19.28 -31.27 18.54
N SER A 349 -20.54 -31.13 18.94
CA SER A 349 -20.92 -30.60 20.24
C SER A 349 -20.71 -31.56 21.41
N THR A 350 -20.33 -32.83 21.14
CA THR A 350 -19.98 -33.80 22.19
C THR A 350 -18.54 -33.60 22.66
N GLN A 351 -17.62 -33.35 21.73
CA GLN A 351 -16.22 -33.03 22.03
C GLN A 351 -16.01 -31.55 22.34
N THR A 352 -16.82 -30.67 21.76
CA THR A 352 -16.75 -29.22 21.97
C THR A 352 -18.10 -28.68 22.47
N PRO A 353 -18.38 -28.75 23.78
CA PRO A 353 -19.69 -28.39 24.35
C PRO A 353 -20.15 -26.96 24.06
N SER A 354 -19.22 -26.02 23.82
CA SER A 354 -19.53 -24.64 23.40
C SER A 354 -20.36 -24.57 22.11
N LEU A 355 -20.33 -25.62 21.29
CA LEU A 355 -21.12 -25.70 20.06
C LEU A 355 -22.59 -26.06 20.31
N LEU A 356 -22.96 -26.63 21.46
CA LEU A 356 -24.33 -27.12 21.70
C LEU A 356 -25.34 -25.96 21.58
N GLY A 357 -26.20 -26.03 20.55
CA GLY A 357 -27.21 -24.99 20.26
C GLY A 357 -26.64 -23.66 19.75
N ASN A 358 -25.34 -23.59 19.43
CA ASN A 358 -24.61 -22.37 19.08
C ASN A 358 -23.90 -22.44 17.72
N ASN A 359 -24.33 -23.37 16.87
CA ASN A 359 -23.80 -23.55 15.52
C ASN A 359 -24.92 -23.95 14.56
N TRP A 360 -24.91 -23.42 13.34
CA TRP A 360 -26.03 -23.55 12.41
C TRP A 360 -25.57 -23.62 10.96
N CYS A 361 -26.28 -24.40 10.14
CA CYS A 361 -26.20 -24.25 8.69
C CYS A 361 -27.08 -23.08 8.28
N TYR A 362 -26.70 -22.37 7.22
CA TYR A 362 -27.56 -21.34 6.64
C TYR A 362 -28.93 -21.96 6.30
N GLU A 363 -30.02 -21.32 6.76
CA GLU A 363 -31.40 -21.83 6.67
C GLU A 363 -31.60 -23.25 7.24
N ASP A 364 -30.76 -23.66 8.19
CA ASP A 364 -30.78 -24.99 8.81
C ASP A 364 -30.64 -26.16 7.80
N ASP A 365 -30.07 -25.91 6.61
CA ASP A 365 -29.88 -26.93 5.56
C ASP A 365 -28.45 -27.51 5.59
N PRO A 366 -28.27 -28.81 5.90
CA PRO A 366 -26.97 -29.46 5.93
C PRO A 366 -26.19 -29.44 4.62
N GLN A 367 -26.85 -29.35 3.45
CA GLN A 367 -26.14 -29.26 2.18
C GLN A 367 -25.46 -27.91 2.01
N LYS A 368 -26.08 -26.84 2.52
CA LYS A 368 -25.52 -25.49 2.47
C LYS A 368 -24.24 -25.38 3.30
N CYS A 369 -24.19 -26.03 4.46
CA CYS A 369 -22.96 -26.15 5.26
C CYS A 369 -21.78 -26.74 4.48
N LYS A 370 -22.03 -27.69 3.57
CA LYS A 370 -20.96 -28.31 2.77
C LYS A 370 -20.40 -27.37 1.72
N VAL A 371 -21.14 -26.33 1.35
CA VAL A 371 -20.72 -25.34 0.35
C VAL A 371 -20.08 -24.14 1.02
N VAL A 372 -20.76 -23.52 1.99
CA VAL A 372 -20.33 -22.22 2.56
C VAL A 372 -19.73 -22.30 3.97
N GLY A 373 -19.64 -23.50 4.55
CA GLY A 373 -19.27 -23.69 5.94
C GLY A 373 -20.43 -23.41 6.90
N ARG A 374 -20.12 -23.30 8.20
CA ARG A 374 -21.12 -23.20 9.27
C ARG A 374 -21.06 -21.85 9.97
N LEU A 375 -22.22 -21.40 10.45
CA LEU A 375 -22.37 -20.22 11.29
C LEU A 375 -22.20 -20.60 12.76
N TYR A 376 -21.47 -19.79 13.52
CA TYR A 376 -21.24 -19.97 14.95
C TYR A 376 -21.65 -18.72 15.71
N SER A 377 -22.13 -18.88 16.94
CA SER A 377 -22.14 -17.75 17.88
C SER A 377 -20.71 -17.37 18.25
N TRP A 378 -20.49 -16.15 18.72
CA TRP A 378 -19.15 -15.74 19.14
C TRP A 378 -18.65 -16.59 20.31
N THR A 379 -19.53 -16.95 21.24
CA THR A 379 -19.21 -17.83 22.38
C THR A 379 -18.81 -19.24 21.94
N ALA A 380 -19.43 -19.77 20.88
CA ALA A 380 -18.97 -20.98 20.23
C ALA A 380 -17.60 -20.77 19.59
N ALA A 381 -17.41 -19.71 18.80
CA ALA A 381 -16.16 -19.46 18.08
C ALA A 381 -14.92 -19.42 19.00
N ILE A 382 -15.04 -18.80 20.18
CA ILE A 382 -13.95 -18.73 21.17
C ILE A 382 -13.79 -19.99 22.04
N ASP A 383 -14.66 -20.99 21.87
CA ASP A 383 -14.78 -22.17 22.74
C ASP A 383 -14.87 -21.81 24.23
N SER A 384 -15.90 -21.02 24.59
CA SER A 384 -16.04 -20.43 25.91
C SER A 384 -16.07 -21.44 27.07
N VAL A 385 -16.59 -22.66 26.85
CA VAL A 385 -16.61 -23.73 27.86
C VAL A 385 -15.20 -24.24 28.18
N LYS A 386 -14.33 -24.37 27.16
CA LYS A 386 -12.92 -24.74 27.35
C LYS A 386 -12.15 -23.66 28.10
N LEU A 387 -12.46 -22.39 27.86
CA LEU A 387 -11.89 -21.27 28.61
C LEU A 387 -12.33 -21.26 30.07
N ALA A 388 -13.60 -21.55 30.34
CA ALA A 388 -14.16 -21.61 31.70
C ALA A 388 -13.61 -22.79 32.54
N SER A 389 -13.22 -23.90 31.89
CA SER A 389 -12.74 -25.12 32.55
C SER A 389 -11.24 -25.13 32.86
N ASN A 390 -10.46 -24.22 32.29
CA ASN A 390 -9.03 -24.05 32.56
C ASN A 390 -8.70 -23.05 33.68
N ASP A 391 -9.71 -22.48 34.35
CA ASP A 391 -9.50 -21.58 35.49
C ASP A 391 -9.16 -22.37 36.76
N THR A 392 -7.96 -22.14 37.31
CA THR A 392 -7.46 -22.78 38.54
C THR A 392 -7.96 -22.12 39.82
N LYS A 393 -8.77 -21.04 39.73
CA LYS A 393 -9.44 -20.42 40.87
C LYS A 393 -10.86 -20.99 41.04
N ALA A 394 -10.96 -22.05 41.84
CA ALA A 394 -12.17 -22.84 42.10
C ALA A 394 -13.36 -22.10 42.76
N ASP A 395 -13.34 -20.77 42.85
CA ASP A 395 -14.34 -19.99 43.59
C ASP A 395 -15.25 -19.15 42.66
N ALA A 396 -14.91 -19.04 41.37
CA ALA A 396 -15.76 -18.42 40.34
C ALA A 396 -15.27 -18.77 38.93
N PRO A 397 -15.73 -19.88 38.29
CA PRO A 397 -15.40 -20.14 36.90
C PRO A 397 -15.85 -18.95 36.04
N GLN A 398 -14.94 -18.39 35.22
CA GLN A 398 -15.31 -17.36 34.26
C GLN A 398 -16.32 -17.94 33.26
N GLU A 399 -17.61 -17.73 33.49
CA GLU A 399 -18.62 -17.76 32.43
C GLU A 399 -18.33 -16.57 31.49
N CYS A 400 -17.36 -16.73 30.60
CA CYS A 400 -16.98 -15.69 29.67
C CYS A 400 -17.87 -15.82 28.41
N GLY A 401 -18.54 -14.74 27.98
CA GLY A 401 -19.47 -14.82 26.86
C GLY A 401 -20.53 -13.73 26.84
N MET A 402 -21.81 -14.11 26.68
CA MET A 402 -22.92 -13.15 26.72
C MET A 402 -22.98 -12.48 28.10
N PHE A 403 -23.13 -11.14 28.12
CA PHE A 403 -23.20 -10.30 29.33
C PHE A 403 -21.94 -10.25 30.20
N LYS A 404 -20.86 -10.96 29.85
CA LYS A 404 -19.61 -11.02 30.63
C LYS A 404 -18.39 -10.89 29.73
N GLN A 405 -17.48 -9.98 30.07
CA GLN A 405 -16.22 -9.79 29.34
C GLN A 405 -15.27 -10.96 29.60
N CYS A 406 -14.73 -11.54 28.53
CA CYS A 406 -13.73 -12.60 28.57
C CYS A 406 -12.30 -12.06 28.76
N THR A 407 -11.44 -12.77 29.47
CA THR A 407 -9.98 -12.59 29.35
C THR A 407 -9.45 -13.65 28.41
N LEU A 408 -8.93 -13.24 27.26
CA LEU A 408 -8.54 -14.17 26.19
C LEU A 408 -7.02 -14.24 26.06
N PRO A 409 -6.44 -15.44 25.87
CA PRO A 409 -5.02 -15.59 25.57
C PRO A 409 -4.70 -15.02 24.19
N TYR A 410 -3.45 -14.59 24.01
CA TYR A 410 -2.90 -14.30 22.68
C TYR A 410 -2.95 -15.55 21.80
N GLN A 411 -3.33 -15.40 20.53
CA GLN A 411 -3.59 -16.50 19.58
C GLN A 411 -4.53 -17.56 20.15
N LEU A 412 -5.75 -17.14 20.48
CA LEU A 412 -6.79 -18.04 20.96
C LEU A 412 -7.16 -19.07 19.88
N GLN A 413 -6.83 -20.34 20.11
CA GLN A 413 -7.22 -21.44 19.21
C GLN A 413 -8.73 -21.39 18.89
N GLY A 414 -9.57 -21.21 19.92
CA GLY A 414 -11.02 -21.27 19.77
C GLY A 414 -11.45 -22.62 19.19
N ILE A 415 -12.39 -22.60 18.25
CA ILE A 415 -12.86 -23.80 17.54
C ILE A 415 -12.01 -24.17 16.32
N CYS A 416 -10.94 -23.43 16.03
CA CYS A 416 -10.05 -23.77 14.92
C CYS A 416 -9.28 -25.08 15.17
N PRO A 417 -8.88 -25.80 14.11
CA PRO A 417 -8.15 -27.06 14.25
C PRO A 417 -6.75 -26.83 14.86
N ASP A 418 -6.13 -27.91 15.34
CA ASP A 418 -4.78 -27.83 15.91
C ASP A 418 -3.77 -27.25 14.90
N GLY A 419 -2.91 -26.36 15.40
CA GLY A 419 -1.98 -25.60 14.55
C GLY A 419 -2.60 -24.38 13.86
N TYR A 420 -3.87 -24.08 14.11
CA TYR A 420 -4.58 -22.89 13.65
C TYR A 420 -5.30 -22.22 14.83
N HIS A 421 -5.66 -20.95 14.67
CA HIS A 421 -6.39 -20.21 15.68
C HIS A 421 -7.42 -19.25 15.09
N LEU A 422 -8.33 -18.79 15.95
CA LEU A 422 -9.32 -17.78 15.62
C LEU A 422 -8.59 -16.44 15.46
N PRO A 423 -8.64 -15.81 14.28
CA PRO A 423 -7.85 -14.63 14.01
C PRO A 423 -8.28 -13.45 14.89
N ASP A 424 -7.32 -12.63 15.26
CA ASP A 424 -7.59 -11.36 15.92
C ASP A 424 -7.64 -10.19 14.91
N THR A 425 -8.06 -9.00 15.34
CA THR A 425 -8.13 -7.79 14.52
C THR A 425 -6.75 -7.31 14.05
N THR A 426 -5.67 -7.66 14.75
CA THR A 426 -4.29 -7.43 14.29
C THR A 426 -4.02 -8.26 13.05
N GLU A 427 -4.39 -9.54 13.08
CA GLU A 427 -4.13 -10.45 11.96
C GLU A 427 -4.98 -10.09 10.75
N TRP A 428 -6.24 -9.72 10.94
CA TRP A 428 -7.03 -9.11 9.87
C TRP A 428 -6.38 -7.82 9.35
N SER A 429 -5.82 -6.97 10.22
CA SER A 429 -5.15 -5.75 9.76
C SER A 429 -3.87 -6.04 8.97
N ILE A 430 -3.11 -7.07 9.35
CA ILE A 430 -1.91 -7.53 8.60
C ILE A 430 -2.32 -8.08 7.24
N LEU A 431 -3.37 -8.90 7.17
CA LEU A 431 -3.94 -9.38 5.91
C LEU A 431 -4.30 -8.19 5.01
N LEU A 432 -5.04 -7.20 5.54
CA LEU A 432 -5.46 -6.02 4.77
C LEU A 432 -4.28 -5.12 4.36
N ALA A 433 -3.24 -5.02 5.20
CA ALA A 433 -2.02 -4.29 4.86
C ALA A 433 -1.22 -5.00 3.76
N SER A 434 -1.28 -6.33 3.69
CA SER A 434 -0.55 -7.11 2.67
C SER A 434 -1.18 -7.12 1.28
N ILE A 435 -2.39 -6.56 1.13
CA ILE A 435 -3.15 -6.58 -0.13
C ILE A 435 -3.31 -5.18 -0.78
N GLY A 436 -2.49 -4.20 -0.36
CA GLY A 436 -2.20 -2.93 -1.08
C GLY A 436 -3.31 -1.88 -1.26
N GLU A 437 -4.54 -2.27 -1.63
CA GLU A 437 -5.55 -1.34 -2.16
C GLU A 437 -6.72 -0.98 -1.21
N LYS A 438 -6.66 0.22 -0.60
CA LYS A 438 -7.57 0.67 0.46
C LYS A 438 -9.06 0.88 0.11
N ASN A 439 -9.48 0.76 -1.15
CA ASN A 439 -10.87 1.05 -1.55
C ASN A 439 -11.70 -0.17 -1.99
N HIS A 440 -11.09 -1.34 -2.20
CA HIS A 440 -11.79 -2.54 -2.71
C HIS A 440 -11.31 -3.86 -2.08
N TYR A 441 -10.70 -3.84 -0.89
CA TYR A 441 -10.24 -5.07 -0.21
C TYR A 441 -11.29 -6.18 -0.15
N GLY A 442 -12.57 -5.82 0.01
CA GLY A 442 -13.64 -6.80 -0.01
C GLY A 442 -13.73 -7.50 -1.36
N ASP A 443 -13.60 -6.76 -2.45
CA ASP A 443 -13.71 -7.28 -3.82
C ASP A 443 -12.49 -8.10 -4.26
N LEU A 444 -11.29 -7.78 -3.75
CA LEU A 444 -10.06 -8.55 -3.99
C LEU A 444 -10.04 -9.90 -3.25
N LEU A 445 -10.75 -10.00 -2.14
CA LEU A 445 -10.82 -11.21 -1.32
C LEU A 445 -12.06 -12.08 -1.63
N LYS A 446 -13.03 -11.57 -2.39
CA LYS A 446 -14.26 -12.28 -2.77
C LYS A 446 -14.03 -13.23 -3.92
N SER A 447 -14.62 -14.41 -3.82
CA SER A 447 -14.67 -15.43 -4.85
C SER A 447 -15.20 -14.86 -6.17
N GLN A 448 -14.65 -15.36 -7.27
CA GLN A 448 -14.99 -14.92 -8.62
C GLN A 448 -16.45 -15.19 -9.02
N ILE A 449 -17.11 -16.12 -8.33
CA ILE A 449 -18.50 -16.52 -8.53
C ILE A 449 -19.25 -16.54 -7.20
N GLY A 450 -20.59 -16.58 -7.24
CA GLY A 450 -21.42 -16.67 -6.03
C GLY A 450 -21.98 -15.34 -5.53
N TRP A 451 -22.15 -14.34 -6.39
CA TRP A 451 -22.64 -13.03 -6.00
C TRP A 451 -23.80 -12.58 -6.89
N ASP A 452 -24.77 -11.87 -6.31
CA ASP A 452 -25.92 -11.35 -7.05
C ASP A 452 -25.53 -10.14 -7.94
N TYR A 453 -24.46 -9.43 -7.58
CA TYR A 453 -23.97 -8.21 -8.23
C TYR A 453 -22.43 -8.18 -8.21
N GLY A 454 -21.81 -7.77 -9.31
CA GLY A 454 -20.36 -7.62 -9.43
C GLY A 454 -19.63 -8.84 -10.00
N GLU A 455 -18.52 -8.59 -10.70
CA GLU A 455 -17.50 -9.58 -11.04
C GLU A 455 -16.31 -9.30 -10.13
N TYR A 456 -15.87 -10.29 -9.36
CA TYR A 456 -14.79 -10.16 -8.36
C TYR A 456 -13.58 -11.00 -8.77
N ALA A 457 -12.38 -10.60 -8.36
CA ALA A 457 -11.14 -11.16 -8.90
C ALA A 457 -10.56 -12.30 -8.04
N ASP A 458 -10.80 -12.29 -6.72
CA ASP A 458 -10.20 -13.22 -5.75
C ASP A 458 -8.67 -13.36 -5.90
N GLU A 459 -7.96 -12.23 -6.07
CA GLU A 459 -6.56 -12.20 -6.52
C GLU A 459 -5.62 -12.96 -5.57
N TYR A 460 -5.92 -12.90 -4.28
CA TYR A 460 -5.11 -13.52 -3.23
C TYR A 460 -5.58 -14.93 -2.85
N GLY A 461 -6.64 -15.43 -3.49
CA GLY A 461 -7.24 -16.74 -3.19
C GLY A 461 -7.80 -16.85 -1.79
N PHE A 462 -8.22 -15.74 -1.18
CA PHE A 462 -8.88 -15.79 0.12
C PHE A 462 -10.29 -16.37 -0.03
N SER A 463 -10.94 -16.20 -1.18
CA SER A 463 -12.20 -16.82 -1.56
C SER A 463 -13.31 -16.61 -0.53
N VAL A 464 -13.56 -15.36 -0.14
CA VAL A 464 -14.80 -15.02 0.57
C VAL A 464 -15.95 -15.42 -0.34
N ILE A 465 -16.90 -16.17 0.20
CA ILE A 465 -18.11 -16.56 -0.51
C ILE A 465 -19.31 -15.91 0.18
N TYR A 466 -20.36 -15.69 -0.61
CA TYR A 466 -21.68 -15.36 -0.09
C TYR A 466 -22.07 -16.42 0.94
N ALA A 467 -22.48 -15.96 2.11
CA ALA A 467 -22.69 -16.89 3.20
C ALA A 467 -23.82 -16.46 4.16
N GLY A 468 -24.41 -15.27 4.01
CA GLY A 468 -25.50 -14.81 4.86
C GLY A 468 -25.15 -14.83 6.36
N ASP A 469 -26.13 -14.56 7.21
CA ASP A 469 -25.91 -14.56 8.65
C ASP A 469 -27.18 -14.93 9.42
N ARG A 470 -27.03 -15.34 10.68
CA ARG A 470 -28.17 -15.67 11.56
C ARG A 470 -28.34 -14.59 12.61
N TYR A 471 -29.52 -13.98 12.67
CA TYR A 471 -29.88 -13.04 13.72
C TYR A 471 -30.31 -13.74 15.01
N ARG A 472 -30.44 -12.94 16.06
CA ARG A 472 -30.77 -13.39 17.43
C ARG A 472 -32.13 -14.08 17.53
N ASP A 473 -33.10 -13.61 16.74
CA ASP A 473 -34.45 -14.20 16.66
C ASP A 473 -34.48 -15.52 15.87
N GLY A 474 -33.33 -15.94 15.34
CA GLY A 474 -33.16 -17.15 14.55
C GLY A 474 -33.52 -17.01 13.09
N THR A 475 -33.86 -15.81 12.63
CA THR A 475 -34.00 -15.54 11.20
C THR A 475 -32.64 -15.47 10.52
N TYR A 476 -32.63 -15.81 9.24
CA TYR A 476 -31.44 -15.74 8.39
C TYR A 476 -31.56 -14.51 7.49
N SER A 477 -30.48 -13.74 7.39
CA SER A 477 -30.40 -12.65 6.43
C SER A 477 -29.67 -13.09 5.17
N TYR A 478 -30.26 -12.70 4.05
CA TYR A 478 -29.68 -12.89 2.73
C TYR A 478 -28.74 -11.71 2.46
N GLY A 479 -27.49 -11.83 2.92
CA GLY A 479 -26.43 -10.85 2.68
C GLY A 479 -25.92 -10.89 1.23
N ARG A 480 -26.68 -10.30 0.28
CA ARG A 480 -26.45 -10.35 -1.18
C ARG A 480 -25.04 -9.96 -1.66
N MET A 481 -24.28 -9.28 -0.81
CA MET A 481 -23.06 -8.56 -1.16
C MET A 481 -22.00 -8.57 -0.04
N SER A 482 -22.26 -9.27 1.09
CA SER A 482 -21.32 -9.30 2.21
C SER A 482 -21.23 -10.64 2.93
N SER A 483 -20.14 -10.83 3.65
CA SER A 483 -19.91 -11.95 4.57
C SER A 483 -19.29 -11.43 5.87
N ASP A 484 -19.59 -12.10 6.98
CA ASP A 484 -19.17 -11.69 8.32
C ASP A 484 -18.37 -12.80 8.98
N PHE A 485 -17.20 -12.46 9.51
CA PHE A 485 -16.29 -13.41 10.17
C PHE A 485 -16.01 -12.98 11.60
N TRP A 486 -16.22 -13.87 12.57
CA TRP A 486 -15.84 -13.59 13.95
C TRP A 486 -14.32 -13.43 14.08
N THR A 487 -13.91 -12.45 14.88
CA THR A 487 -12.55 -12.35 15.39
C THR A 487 -12.50 -12.79 16.86
N ALA A 488 -11.31 -13.03 17.39
CA ALA A 488 -11.14 -13.37 18.80
C ALA A 488 -11.54 -12.23 19.75
N GLU A 489 -11.62 -10.98 19.28
CA GLU A 489 -11.96 -9.84 20.12
C GLU A 489 -13.45 -9.72 20.46
N GLN A 490 -13.68 -8.99 21.55
CA GLN A 490 -14.99 -8.53 21.97
C GLN A 490 -14.98 -7.02 22.17
N TYR A 491 -16.14 -6.42 22.03
CA TYR A 491 -16.42 -5.05 22.50
C TYR A 491 -17.12 -5.09 23.86
N GLN A 492 -17.43 -3.92 24.44
CA GLN A 492 -18.06 -3.84 25.76
C GLN A 492 -19.44 -4.51 25.79
N GLY A 493 -19.75 -5.20 26.89
CA GLY A 493 -21.05 -5.84 27.12
C GLY A 493 -21.27 -7.12 26.29
N ASN A 494 -22.11 -7.02 25.26
CA ASN A 494 -22.73 -8.15 24.55
C ASN A 494 -22.23 -8.38 23.12
N ASP A 495 -21.26 -7.59 22.67
CA ASP A 495 -20.87 -7.57 21.26
C ASP A 495 -19.50 -8.22 21.05
N GLY A 496 -19.40 -9.09 20.05
CA GLY A 496 -18.17 -9.66 19.53
C GLY A 496 -17.66 -8.79 18.38
N ALA A 497 -16.35 -8.73 18.19
CA ALA A 497 -15.76 -8.08 17.02
C ALA A 497 -15.81 -9.03 15.82
N LEU A 498 -16.05 -8.46 14.63
CA LEU A 498 -16.10 -9.22 13.39
C LEU A 498 -15.49 -8.43 12.23
N ALA A 499 -14.94 -9.16 11.26
CA ALA A 499 -14.58 -8.62 9.97
C ALA A 499 -15.79 -8.71 9.03
N HIS A 500 -16.28 -7.55 8.59
CA HIS A 500 -17.39 -7.40 7.66
C HIS A 500 -16.84 -7.13 6.27
N THR A 501 -17.04 -8.07 5.34
CA THR A 501 -16.52 -7.98 3.98
C THR A 501 -17.65 -7.51 3.04
N TYR A 502 -17.68 -6.23 2.69
CA TYR A 502 -18.56 -5.67 1.65
C TYR A 502 -17.69 -5.26 0.45
N ASN A 503 -17.75 -4.01 -0.04
CA ASN A 503 -16.74 -3.48 -0.97
C ASN A 503 -15.37 -3.31 -0.28
N MET A 504 -15.40 -2.96 1.00
CA MET A 504 -14.24 -2.92 1.89
C MET A 504 -14.36 -4.01 2.97
N VAL A 505 -13.23 -4.33 3.61
CA VAL A 505 -13.25 -5.11 4.85
C VAL A 505 -13.20 -4.14 6.03
N ALA A 506 -14.27 -4.11 6.81
CA ALA A 506 -14.39 -3.26 7.99
C ALA A 506 -14.41 -4.12 9.27
N ILE A 507 -13.68 -3.70 10.29
CA ILE A 507 -13.83 -4.29 11.63
C ILE A 507 -15.02 -3.61 12.30
N THR A 508 -16.06 -4.39 12.57
CA THR A 508 -17.29 -3.95 13.22
C THR A 508 -17.64 -4.89 14.37
N SER A 509 -18.86 -4.78 14.90
CA SER A 509 -19.34 -5.60 15.99
C SER A 509 -20.73 -6.14 15.72
N SER A 510 -21.04 -7.30 16.29
CA SER A 510 -22.40 -7.83 16.33
C SER A 510 -22.66 -8.53 17.65
N PHE A 511 -23.93 -8.72 18.00
CA PHE A 511 -24.28 -9.43 19.21
C PHE A 511 -23.70 -10.84 19.22
N LYS A 512 -23.13 -11.24 20.37
CA LYS A 512 -22.42 -12.51 20.53
C LYS A 512 -23.26 -13.76 20.26
N ASP A 513 -24.60 -13.64 20.23
CA ASP A 513 -25.56 -14.71 19.90
C ASP A 513 -26.01 -14.75 18.44
N CYS A 514 -25.55 -13.82 17.59
CA CYS A 514 -25.69 -13.93 16.14
C CYS A 514 -24.78 -15.05 15.59
N GLY A 515 -25.20 -15.69 14.51
CA GLY A 515 -24.39 -16.68 13.80
C GLY A 515 -23.58 -16.00 12.69
N LYS A 516 -22.24 -16.02 12.80
CA LYS A 516 -21.28 -15.57 11.77
C LYS A 516 -20.27 -16.66 11.44
N TYR A 517 -19.51 -16.51 10.36
CA TYR A 517 -18.51 -17.50 9.95
C TYR A 517 -17.23 -17.43 10.78
N VAL A 518 -16.46 -18.52 10.72
CA VAL A 518 -15.10 -18.59 11.26
C VAL A 518 -14.17 -19.00 10.13
N ARG A 519 -13.08 -18.25 9.98
CA ARG A 519 -11.99 -18.53 9.05
C ARG A 519 -10.69 -18.46 9.83
N CYS A 520 -10.00 -19.60 9.94
CA CYS A 520 -8.87 -19.74 10.83
C CYS A 520 -7.56 -19.32 10.15
N VAL A 521 -6.62 -18.82 10.94
CA VAL A 521 -5.27 -18.50 10.51
C VAL A 521 -4.29 -19.50 11.14
N LYS A 522 -3.27 -19.91 10.38
CA LYS A 522 -2.27 -20.88 10.83
C LYS A 522 -1.44 -20.24 11.93
N ASN A 523 -1.15 -21.00 12.98
CA ASN A 523 -0.18 -20.60 13.99
C ASN A 523 1.15 -20.40 13.27
N GLU A 524 1.69 -19.18 13.31
CA GLU A 524 3.09 -19.01 12.93
C GLU A 524 3.93 -19.82 13.91
N ILE A 525 4.91 -20.58 13.41
CA ILE A 525 5.97 -21.13 14.26
C ILE A 525 6.89 -19.96 14.60
N VAL A 526 6.38 -19.04 15.39
CA VAL A 526 7.21 -18.18 16.22
C VAL A 526 7.67 -19.13 17.33
N PRO A 527 8.99 -19.33 17.53
CA PRO A 527 9.48 -19.92 18.77
C PRO A 527 8.72 -19.24 19.92
N GLN A 528 8.18 -20.00 20.88
CA GLN A 528 7.24 -19.55 21.94
C GLN A 528 7.79 -18.46 22.90
N THR A 529 8.30 -17.35 22.36
CA THR A 529 8.93 -16.21 23.02
C THR A 529 8.76 -14.94 22.17
N GLN A 530 7.60 -14.69 21.57
CA GLN A 530 7.15 -13.30 21.42
C GLN A 530 5.95 -13.09 22.34
N SER A 531 6.23 -13.18 23.64
CA SER A 531 5.66 -12.16 24.52
C SER A 531 6.03 -10.80 23.93
N SER A 532 5.19 -9.78 24.11
CA SER A 532 5.63 -8.38 24.02
C SER A 532 7.06 -8.23 24.55
N LEU A 533 7.85 -7.32 23.97
CA LEU A 533 9.20 -7.06 24.47
C LEU A 533 9.15 -6.93 26.01
N PRO A 534 10.16 -7.43 26.74
CA PRO A 534 10.19 -7.23 28.18
C PRO A 534 10.00 -5.74 28.49
N VAL A 535 9.07 -5.43 29.39
CA VAL A 535 8.84 -4.04 29.79
C VAL A 535 10.14 -3.47 30.33
N CYS A 536 10.51 -2.28 29.87
CA CYS A 536 11.74 -1.64 30.33
C CYS A 536 11.47 -0.71 31.52
N LYS A 537 10.22 -0.35 31.78
CA LYS A 537 9.82 0.51 32.89
C LYS A 537 8.73 -0.12 33.75
N THR A 538 8.86 0.04 35.07
CA THR A 538 7.92 -0.40 36.09
C THR A 538 7.70 0.73 37.10
N ALA A 539 6.90 0.46 38.15
CA ALA A 539 6.69 1.43 39.23
C ALA A 539 7.96 1.71 40.07
N THR A 540 8.94 0.81 40.07
CA THR A 540 10.14 0.87 40.94
C THR A 540 11.45 0.99 40.18
N GLU A 541 11.48 0.65 38.90
CA GLU A 541 12.70 0.60 38.07
C GLU A 541 12.40 1.12 36.67
N ASP A 542 13.33 1.88 36.09
CA ASP A 542 13.28 2.37 34.71
C ASP A 542 14.62 2.04 34.02
N ASN A 543 14.59 0.97 33.24
CA ASN A 543 15.71 0.42 32.47
C ASN A 543 15.53 0.68 30.96
N CYS A 544 14.63 1.59 30.56
CA CYS A 544 14.46 1.93 29.16
C CYS A 544 15.71 2.61 28.59
N GLU A 545 16.02 2.28 27.33
CA GLU A 545 17.14 2.87 26.60
C GLU A 545 16.74 4.25 26.07
N TYR A 546 16.96 5.27 26.89
CA TYR A 546 16.71 6.66 26.51
C TYR A 546 17.91 7.28 25.78
N GLY A 547 17.58 8.18 24.86
CA GLY A 547 18.52 9.09 24.22
C GLY A 547 18.02 10.53 24.24
N SER A 548 18.70 11.39 23.48
CA SER A 548 18.29 12.76 23.27
C SER A 548 18.48 13.16 21.80
N LEU A 549 17.57 13.98 21.31
CA LEU A 549 17.58 14.63 20.02
C LEU A 549 17.58 16.14 20.24
N THR A 550 18.63 16.84 19.83
CA THR A 550 18.63 18.31 19.79
C THR A 550 18.32 18.77 18.39
N ASP A 551 17.20 19.46 18.22
CA ASP A 551 16.81 20.07 16.95
C ASP A 551 17.71 21.28 16.69
N ALA A 552 18.56 21.19 15.66
CA ALA A 552 19.51 22.26 15.32
C ALA A 552 18.82 23.55 14.85
N ARG A 553 17.55 23.47 14.44
CA ARG A 553 16.80 24.62 13.88
C ARG A 553 16.36 25.61 14.96
N ASP A 554 16.01 25.12 16.15
CA ASP A 554 15.54 25.95 17.27
C ASP A 554 16.25 25.70 18.61
N GLY A 555 17.17 24.73 18.67
CA GLY A 555 17.93 24.35 19.87
C GLY A 555 17.12 23.54 20.88
N GLN A 556 15.86 23.20 20.60
CA GLN A 556 15.03 22.39 21.49
C GLN A 556 15.60 20.98 21.58
N THR A 557 15.79 20.48 22.80
CA THR A 557 16.17 19.09 23.03
C THR A 557 14.95 18.28 23.45
N TYR A 558 14.79 17.12 22.81
CA TYR A 558 13.75 16.13 23.06
C TYR A 558 14.39 14.84 23.55
N ARG A 559 13.72 14.14 24.45
CA ARG A 559 14.07 12.77 24.82
C ARG A 559 13.67 11.82 23.71
N THR A 560 14.44 10.77 23.51
CA THR A 560 14.11 9.62 22.66
C THR A 560 14.14 8.34 23.46
N VAL A 561 13.50 7.28 22.95
CA VAL A 561 13.49 5.95 23.56
C VAL A 561 13.57 4.87 22.47
N LYS A 562 14.39 3.85 22.71
CA LYS A 562 14.45 2.66 21.84
C LYS A 562 13.39 1.65 22.27
N ILE A 563 12.52 1.25 21.33
CA ILE A 563 11.48 0.22 21.51
C ILE A 563 11.67 -0.80 20.38
N GLY A 564 12.15 -2.00 20.74
CA GLY A 564 12.61 -2.96 19.75
C GLY A 564 13.78 -2.39 18.96
N GLU A 565 13.71 -2.43 17.63
CA GLU A 565 14.73 -1.84 16.76
C GLU A 565 14.46 -0.37 16.41
N GLN A 566 13.31 0.18 16.78
CA GLN A 566 12.93 1.55 16.45
C GLN A 566 13.32 2.52 17.57
N THR A 567 13.89 3.66 17.21
CA THR A 567 14.15 4.77 18.16
C THR A 567 13.14 5.89 17.92
N TRP A 568 12.23 6.08 18.87
CA TRP A 568 11.14 7.05 18.81
C TRP A 568 11.47 8.29 19.63
N MET A 569 10.97 9.45 19.22
CA MET A 569 10.82 10.57 20.15
C MET A 569 9.93 10.13 21.33
N ALA A 570 10.32 10.50 22.54
CA ALA A 570 9.56 10.30 23.79
C ALA A 570 8.72 11.56 24.16
N GLU A 571 8.87 12.63 23.40
CA GLU A 571 8.16 13.91 23.53
C GLU A 571 7.59 14.34 22.17
N ASN A 572 6.48 15.10 22.17
CA ASN A 572 5.89 15.60 20.93
C ASN A 572 6.72 16.75 20.37
N LEU A 573 6.82 16.84 19.04
CA LEU A 573 7.52 17.95 18.37
C LEU A 573 6.90 19.32 18.75
N ASN A 574 7.75 20.34 18.88
CA ASN A 574 7.36 21.71 19.27
C ASN A 574 8.00 22.81 18.39
N TYR A 575 8.52 22.43 17.22
CA TYR A 575 9.13 23.34 16.25
C TYR A 575 8.09 24.26 15.57
N ALA A 576 8.41 25.53 15.35
CA ALA A 576 7.42 26.55 14.99
C ALA A 576 7.90 27.63 14.01
N ASP A 577 9.16 27.58 13.55
CA ASP A 577 9.72 28.66 12.73
C ASP A 577 9.14 28.63 11.31
N SER A 578 8.07 29.39 11.11
CA SER A 578 7.43 29.54 9.80
C SER A 578 8.20 30.44 8.82
N THR A 579 9.31 31.05 9.24
CA THR A 579 10.18 31.81 8.36
C THR A 579 11.18 30.90 7.65
N GLN A 580 11.74 29.92 8.37
CA GLN A 580 12.62 28.88 7.81
C GLN A 580 11.82 27.73 7.18
N THR A 581 10.62 27.44 7.69
CA THR A 581 9.77 26.35 7.20
C THR A 581 8.38 26.89 6.84
N PRO A 582 8.20 27.41 5.61
CA PRO A 582 6.95 28.06 5.18
C PRO A 582 5.70 27.17 5.29
N SER A 583 5.84 25.85 5.25
CA SER A 583 4.75 24.89 5.50
C SER A 583 4.06 25.10 6.85
N LEU A 584 4.76 25.68 7.83
CA LEU A 584 4.22 25.96 9.16
C LEU A 584 3.32 27.21 9.23
N LEU A 585 3.37 28.10 8.23
CA LEU A 585 2.65 29.37 8.26
C LEU A 585 1.13 29.13 8.40
N ASN A 586 0.56 29.56 9.53
CA ASN A 586 -0.84 29.35 9.91
C ASN A 586 -1.30 27.88 9.99
N ARG A 587 -0.37 26.92 10.11
CA ARG A 587 -0.64 25.47 10.13
C ARG A 587 -0.02 24.74 11.32
N ASN A 588 0.35 25.49 12.36
CA ASN A 588 0.83 24.96 13.63
C ASN A 588 0.22 25.75 14.80
N TRP A 589 -0.10 25.07 15.90
CA TRP A 589 -0.84 25.68 17.01
C TRP A 589 -0.44 25.07 18.37
N CYS A 590 -0.50 25.90 19.41
CA CYS A 590 -0.60 25.41 20.79
C CYS A 590 -2.06 25.11 21.10
N TYR A 591 -2.33 24.06 21.88
CA TYR A 591 -3.70 23.77 22.32
C TYR A 591 -4.32 24.99 23.00
N GLY A 592 -5.54 25.37 22.59
CA GLY A 592 -6.25 26.53 23.12
C GLY A 592 -5.57 27.87 22.85
N ASN A 593 -4.63 27.92 21.88
CA ASN A 593 -3.76 29.07 21.61
C ASN A 593 -2.96 29.56 22.83
N ASN A 594 -2.70 28.68 23.79
CA ASN A 594 -1.93 29.00 24.99
C ASN A 594 -0.48 28.49 24.88
N PRO A 595 0.54 29.37 24.89
CA PRO A 595 1.95 28.97 24.81
C PRO A 595 2.40 27.98 25.89
N GLU A 596 1.81 27.99 27.08
CA GLU A 596 2.15 27.03 28.14
C GLU A 596 1.73 25.60 27.78
N ASN A 597 0.68 25.44 26.97
CA ASN A 597 0.27 24.12 26.49
C ASN A 597 1.26 23.54 25.49
N CYS A 598 1.92 24.38 24.67
CA CYS A 598 3.01 23.92 23.80
C CYS A 598 4.20 23.36 24.58
N LYS A 599 4.55 23.96 25.72
CA LYS A 599 5.63 23.47 26.59
C LYS A 599 5.30 22.11 27.21
N THR A 600 4.01 21.84 27.43
CA THR A 600 3.55 20.63 28.11
C THR A 600 3.28 19.49 27.12
N TYR A 601 2.57 19.78 26.03
CA TYR A 601 2.01 18.77 25.12
C TYR A 601 2.69 18.76 23.74
N GLY A 602 3.61 19.70 23.48
CA GLY A 602 4.09 19.99 22.13
C GLY A 602 3.05 20.73 21.29
N ARG A 603 3.31 20.83 19.99
CA ARG A 603 2.43 21.50 19.02
C ARG A 603 1.49 20.54 18.33
N LEU A 604 0.42 21.12 17.81
CA LEU A 604 -0.49 20.52 16.86
C LEU A 604 -0.17 21.08 15.48
N TYR A 605 -0.03 20.22 14.49
CA TYR A 605 0.31 20.57 13.11
C TYR A 605 -0.80 20.10 12.18
N SER A 606 -1.06 20.83 11.10
CA SER A 606 -1.81 20.25 9.98
C SER A 606 -0.99 19.17 9.30
N TRP A 607 -1.61 18.27 8.55
CA TRP A 607 -0.86 17.22 7.84
C TRP A 607 0.06 17.83 6.78
N THR A 608 -0.40 18.84 6.06
CA THR A 608 0.41 19.67 5.14
C THR A 608 1.65 20.24 5.80
N ALA A 609 1.52 20.71 7.05
CA ALA A 609 2.68 21.12 7.83
C ALA A 609 3.52 19.91 8.22
N ALA A 610 2.94 18.80 8.67
CA ALA A 610 3.65 17.60 9.11
C ALA A 610 4.62 17.04 8.05
N ILE A 611 4.17 16.96 6.80
CA ILE A 611 4.98 16.45 5.66
C ILE A 611 5.89 17.51 5.04
N ASP A 612 5.89 18.74 5.56
CA ASP A 612 6.59 19.89 4.97
C ASP A 612 6.27 20.10 3.48
N SER A 613 4.98 20.16 3.14
CA SER A 613 4.52 20.13 1.74
C SER A 613 5.15 21.21 0.85
N VAL A 614 5.51 22.38 1.38
CA VAL A 614 6.17 23.45 0.59
C VAL A 614 7.52 23.00 0.07
N LYS A 615 8.27 22.22 0.85
CA LYS A 615 9.54 21.65 0.42
C LYS A 615 9.35 20.57 -0.66
N LEU A 616 8.18 19.94 -0.68
CA LEU A 616 7.80 18.94 -1.66
C LEU A 616 7.19 19.54 -2.93
N SER A 617 6.84 20.84 -2.91
CA SER A 617 6.17 21.49 -4.05
C SER A 617 7.05 21.53 -5.29
N GLN A 618 6.43 21.18 -6.41
CA GLN A 618 7.03 21.20 -7.74
C GLN A 618 6.74 22.51 -8.49
N ASP A 619 5.80 23.33 -7.98
CA ASP A 619 5.34 24.59 -8.56
C ASP A 619 5.81 25.81 -7.72
N PRO A 620 6.74 26.65 -8.23
CA PRO A 620 7.20 27.84 -7.53
C PRO A 620 6.12 28.94 -7.40
N ASP A 621 5.06 28.89 -8.23
CA ASP A 621 3.92 29.81 -8.19
C ASP A 621 2.77 29.27 -7.30
N ASP A 622 2.72 27.96 -7.04
CA ASP A 622 1.84 27.31 -6.04
C ASP A 622 2.63 26.44 -5.04
N PRO A 623 3.21 27.04 -3.99
CA PRO A 623 4.02 26.32 -3.00
C PRO A 623 3.20 25.32 -2.14
N LEU A 624 1.88 25.20 -2.36
CA LEU A 624 0.99 24.23 -1.71
C LEU A 624 0.27 23.39 -2.79
N ASP A 625 1.06 22.82 -3.69
CA ASP A 625 0.59 21.96 -4.77
C ASP A 625 0.04 20.61 -4.27
N CYS A 626 0.29 20.23 -3.02
CA CYS A 626 -0.21 19.02 -2.39
C CYS A 626 -0.64 19.28 -0.91
N GLY A 627 -1.69 18.59 -0.41
CA GLY A 627 -2.20 18.80 0.95
C GLY A 627 -3.71 18.65 1.10
N TYR A 628 -4.39 19.54 1.82
CA TYR A 628 -5.85 19.51 1.88
C TYR A 628 -6.46 19.78 0.49
N GLY A 629 -7.38 18.93 0.04
CA GLY A 629 -8.00 19.00 -1.29
C GLY A 629 -7.10 18.55 -2.44
N LYS A 630 -5.88 18.06 -2.17
CA LYS A 630 -4.92 17.61 -3.20
C LYS A 630 -4.07 16.45 -2.68
N ARG A 631 -3.93 15.38 -3.45
CA ARG A 631 -3.05 14.27 -3.05
C ARG A 631 -1.58 14.67 -3.08
N CYS A 632 -0.80 14.08 -2.18
CA CYS A 632 0.65 14.23 -2.12
C CYS A 632 1.33 12.93 -2.55
N PHE A 633 2.23 13.03 -3.52
CA PHE A 633 3.09 11.92 -3.90
C PHE A 633 4.29 11.87 -2.94
N LEU A 634 4.17 11.01 -1.91
CA LEU A 634 5.17 10.85 -0.86
C LEU A 634 5.92 9.53 -1.08
N TRP A 635 7.21 9.59 -1.42
CA TRP A 635 8.02 8.41 -1.69
C TRP A 635 8.97 8.12 -0.53
N GLY A 636 9.02 6.87 -0.10
CA GLY A 636 9.91 6.43 0.97
C GLY A 636 9.65 7.15 2.30
N ARG A 637 10.73 7.37 3.06
CA ARG A 637 10.66 8.03 4.36
C ARG A 637 10.47 9.53 4.17
N VAL A 638 9.34 10.04 4.67
CA VAL A 638 9.06 11.46 4.65
C VAL A 638 9.70 12.10 5.87
N GLN A 639 10.86 12.75 5.71
CA GLN A 639 11.43 13.56 6.79
C GLN A 639 10.37 14.53 7.35
N GLY A 640 9.69 15.25 6.45
CA GLY A 640 8.70 16.25 6.81
C GLY A 640 9.29 17.30 7.74
N ILE A 641 8.54 17.72 8.76
CA ILE A 641 9.05 18.68 9.76
C ILE A 641 9.91 18.06 10.86
N CYS A 642 10.17 16.76 10.81
CA CYS A 642 11.07 16.13 11.76
C CYS A 642 12.51 16.67 11.58
N PRO A 643 13.31 16.71 12.67
CA PRO A 643 14.71 17.12 12.59
C PRO A 643 15.52 16.21 11.66
N GLU A 644 16.66 16.68 11.17
CA GLU A 644 17.57 15.87 10.33
C GLU A 644 17.96 14.55 11.03
N GLY A 645 17.97 13.45 10.27
CA GLY A 645 18.19 12.09 10.79
C GLY A 645 16.96 11.44 11.45
N TYR A 646 15.79 12.10 11.35
CA TYR A 646 14.51 11.62 11.83
C TYR A 646 13.42 11.90 10.79
N HIS A 647 12.39 11.05 10.74
CA HIS A 647 11.28 11.21 9.81
C HIS A 647 9.92 11.04 10.48
N LEU A 648 8.87 11.45 9.75
CA LEU A 648 7.49 11.25 10.13
C LEU A 648 7.12 9.77 9.87
N PRO A 649 6.67 9.04 10.90
CA PRO A 649 6.45 7.60 10.80
C PRO A 649 5.33 7.26 9.82
N ASP A 650 5.50 6.15 9.10
CA ASP A 650 4.46 5.59 8.24
C ASP A 650 3.59 4.54 8.97
N THR A 651 2.60 3.97 8.28
CA THR A 651 1.74 2.91 8.85
C THR A 651 2.49 1.65 9.24
N THR A 652 3.57 1.31 8.55
CA THR A 652 4.38 0.10 8.78
C THR A 652 5.16 0.25 10.07
N GLU A 653 5.73 1.44 10.32
CA GLU A 653 6.50 1.76 11.51
C GLU A 653 5.62 1.83 12.75
N TRP A 654 4.42 2.43 12.63
CA TRP A 654 3.43 2.38 13.70
C TRP A 654 2.98 0.94 14.01
N SER A 655 2.77 0.12 12.99
CA SER A 655 2.39 -1.29 13.19
C SER A 655 3.49 -2.09 13.88
N THR A 656 4.75 -1.82 13.53
CA THR A 656 5.93 -2.42 14.16
C THR A 656 6.01 -2.05 15.65
N LEU A 657 5.83 -0.78 15.99
CA LEU A 657 5.77 -0.32 17.38
C LEU A 657 4.66 -1.05 18.15
N VAL A 658 3.45 -1.09 17.58
CA VAL A 658 2.29 -1.69 18.23
C VAL A 658 2.48 -3.19 18.46
N ALA A 659 3.03 -3.91 17.48
CA ALA A 659 3.37 -5.32 17.63
C ALA A 659 4.39 -5.53 18.76
N ALA A 660 5.45 -4.72 18.81
CA ALA A 660 6.50 -4.82 19.82
C ALA A 660 5.99 -4.67 21.26
N VAL A 661 4.92 -3.90 21.47
CA VAL A 661 4.35 -3.60 22.80
C VAL A 661 3.11 -4.43 23.17
N GLY A 662 2.83 -5.49 22.42
CA GLY A 662 1.76 -6.45 22.74
C GLY A 662 0.42 -6.17 22.05
N GLY A 663 0.44 -5.52 20.89
CA GLY A 663 -0.70 -5.41 19.97
C GLY A 663 -1.64 -4.23 20.25
N TRP A 664 -2.56 -3.98 19.30
CA TRP A 664 -3.39 -2.77 19.25
C TRP A 664 -4.17 -2.53 20.54
N ASN A 665 -4.73 -3.59 21.14
CA ASN A 665 -5.61 -3.52 22.32
C ASN A 665 -4.88 -3.24 23.65
N ASN A 666 -3.55 -3.35 23.67
CA ASN A 666 -2.73 -3.08 24.85
C ASN A 666 -1.84 -1.84 24.68
N ALA A 667 -1.43 -1.53 23.44
CA ALA A 667 -0.52 -0.44 23.11
C ALA A 667 -0.95 0.91 23.72
N GLY A 668 -2.23 1.25 23.69
CA GLY A 668 -2.75 2.49 24.28
C GLY A 668 -2.64 2.57 25.81
N LYS A 669 -2.55 1.44 26.52
CA LYS A 669 -2.26 1.40 27.97
C LYS A 669 -0.78 1.58 28.24
N VAL A 670 0.05 0.83 27.53
CA VAL A 670 1.50 0.70 27.83
C VAL A 670 2.35 1.82 27.22
N LEU A 671 1.86 2.54 26.21
CA LEU A 671 2.52 3.72 25.63
C LEU A 671 2.06 5.04 26.26
N LYS A 672 0.91 5.02 26.94
CA LYS A 672 0.31 6.20 27.56
C LYS A 672 1.09 6.59 28.82
N SER A 673 1.31 7.89 29.00
CA SER A 673 2.01 8.43 30.15
C SER A 673 1.27 8.17 31.48
N GLN A 674 2.06 8.06 32.55
CA GLN A 674 1.57 8.00 33.92
C GLN A 674 1.10 9.37 34.46
N VAL A 675 1.31 10.45 33.70
CA VAL A 675 0.88 11.83 34.02
C VAL A 675 0.16 12.48 32.84
N GLY A 676 -0.55 13.59 33.05
CA GLY A 676 -1.30 14.27 31.99
C GLY A 676 -2.61 13.59 31.59
N TRP A 677 -3.07 12.61 32.37
CA TRP A 677 -4.38 11.97 32.23
C TRP A 677 -5.13 12.06 33.57
N PRO A 678 -6.36 12.60 33.62
CA PRO A 678 -7.10 12.82 34.86
C PRO A 678 -7.59 11.49 35.49
N TYR A 679 -7.95 10.52 34.64
CA TYR A 679 -8.35 9.16 35.01
C TYR A 679 -7.74 8.16 34.02
N PHE A 680 -7.69 6.86 34.39
CA PHE A 680 -7.20 5.78 33.51
C PHE A 680 -5.85 6.07 32.84
N LYS A 681 -4.89 6.48 33.67
CA LYS A 681 -3.51 6.76 33.25
C LYS A 681 -2.87 5.51 32.68
N GLY A 682 -1.90 5.69 31.79
CA GLY A 682 -1.14 4.57 31.23
C GLY A 682 -0.09 4.06 32.19
N SER A 683 0.49 2.91 31.86
CA SER A 683 1.60 2.33 32.61
C SER A 683 2.96 2.83 32.12
N ASP A 684 3.04 3.35 30.88
CA ASP A 684 4.27 3.84 30.24
C ASP A 684 5.41 2.81 30.24
N ASP A 685 5.10 1.52 30.08
CA ASP A 685 6.01 0.39 30.27
C ASP A 685 7.24 0.40 29.33
N TYR A 686 7.16 1.19 28.25
CA TYR A 686 8.19 1.32 27.22
C TYR A 686 8.77 2.74 27.09
N GLY A 687 8.45 3.65 28.02
CA GLY A 687 9.00 5.01 28.05
C GLY A 687 8.55 5.93 26.91
N PHE A 688 7.52 5.55 26.14
CA PHE A 688 6.98 6.35 25.04
C PHE A 688 6.28 7.63 25.53
N SER A 689 5.68 7.63 26.72
CA SER A 689 5.19 8.83 27.41
C SER A 689 4.15 9.64 26.62
N ALA A 690 3.13 9.01 26.03
CA ALA A 690 2.06 9.73 25.32
C ALA A 690 1.17 10.53 26.29
N LEU A 691 1.17 11.86 26.14
CA LEU A 691 0.33 12.81 26.90
C LEU A 691 -0.96 13.14 26.14
N ALA A 692 -2.04 13.42 26.87
CA ALA A 692 -3.36 13.79 26.31
C ALA A 692 -3.39 15.23 25.75
N GLY A 693 -2.68 15.46 24.64
CA GLY A 693 -2.54 16.78 24.01
C GLY A 693 -3.77 17.31 23.28
N GLY A 694 -4.85 16.52 23.17
CA GLY A 694 -6.07 16.89 22.47
C GLY A 694 -5.86 17.08 20.97
N ILE A 695 -6.80 17.78 20.33
CA ILE A 695 -6.75 18.10 18.89
C ILE A 695 -7.22 19.51 18.62
N ARG A 696 -6.97 19.96 17.40
CA ARG A 696 -7.60 21.15 16.83
C ARG A 696 -8.37 20.75 15.57
N HIS A 697 -9.64 21.09 15.50
CA HIS A 697 -10.44 20.87 14.30
C HIS A 697 -10.18 21.95 13.24
N HIS A 698 -10.53 21.65 12.00
CA HIS A 698 -10.47 22.60 10.88
C HIS A 698 -11.28 23.89 11.15
N ASN A 699 -12.38 23.78 11.90
CA ASN A 699 -13.22 24.90 12.35
C ASN A 699 -12.57 25.77 13.44
N LYS A 700 -11.31 25.49 13.81
CA LYS A 700 -10.47 26.15 14.82
C LYS A 700 -10.82 25.85 16.27
N ASP A 701 -11.78 24.98 16.53
CA ASP A 701 -12.11 24.53 17.87
C ASP A 701 -11.05 23.56 18.39
N PHE A 702 -10.82 23.60 19.71
CA PHE A 702 -9.93 22.69 20.41
C PHE A 702 -10.76 21.76 21.28
N GLU A 703 -10.46 20.46 21.23
CA GLU A 703 -11.17 19.47 22.03
C GLU A 703 -10.25 18.40 22.62
N ALA A 704 -10.81 17.67 23.57
CA ALA A 704 -10.30 16.40 24.07
C ALA A 704 -8.88 16.45 24.70
N ILE A 705 -8.39 17.63 25.09
CA ILE A 705 -7.32 17.73 26.08
C ILE A 705 -7.72 16.96 27.33
N ASP A 706 -6.74 16.32 27.97
CA ASP A 706 -6.95 15.41 29.12
C ASP A 706 -7.77 14.14 28.80
N GLY A 707 -8.31 14.00 27.58
CA GLY A 707 -9.15 12.87 27.17
C GLY A 707 -8.58 12.02 26.04
N SER A 708 -7.72 12.57 25.19
CA SER A 708 -7.12 11.84 24.08
C SER A 708 -5.88 12.54 23.50
N THR A 709 -5.13 11.80 22.69
CA THR A 709 -4.01 12.32 21.90
C THR A 709 -3.97 11.64 20.54
N TYR A 710 -3.49 12.37 19.54
CA TYR A 710 -3.53 11.97 18.13
C TYR A 710 -2.20 12.28 17.48
N PHE A 711 -1.71 11.34 16.68
CA PHE A 711 -0.42 11.43 16.00
C PHE A 711 -0.60 11.29 14.50
N TRP A 712 0.00 12.21 13.75
CA TRP A 712 0.11 12.07 12.30
C TRP A 712 1.03 10.91 11.94
N ALA A 713 0.64 10.19 10.89
CA ALA A 713 1.56 9.41 10.07
C ALA A 713 1.77 10.10 8.71
N SER A 714 2.87 9.79 8.05
CA SER A 714 3.17 10.27 6.68
C SER A 714 2.26 9.64 5.63
N THR A 715 1.60 8.52 5.94
CA THR A 715 0.73 7.81 5.01
C THR A 715 -0.57 8.56 4.72
N GLU A 716 -0.78 8.91 3.45
CA GLU A 716 -2.03 9.52 2.98
C GLU A 716 -3.19 8.50 2.95
N LYS A 717 -4.44 8.98 3.05
CA LYS A 717 -5.65 8.18 2.91
C LYS A 717 -6.28 8.40 1.53
N THR A 718 -7.28 7.59 1.20
CA THR A 718 -7.81 7.58 -0.17
C THR A 718 -8.60 8.84 -0.53
N SER A 719 -9.19 9.55 0.44
CA SER A 719 -9.70 10.90 0.19
C SER A 719 -8.55 11.91 0.14
N GLU A 720 -8.57 12.77 -0.89
CA GLU A 720 -7.69 13.93 -1.03
C GLU A 720 -7.66 14.86 0.19
N ASN A 721 -8.63 14.75 1.10
CA ASN A 721 -8.75 15.59 2.29
C ASN A 721 -8.25 14.92 3.57
N THR A 722 -7.84 13.65 3.52
CA THR A 722 -7.55 12.86 4.73
C THR A 722 -6.18 12.21 4.70
N ALA A 723 -5.59 12.00 5.87
CA ALA A 723 -4.38 11.23 6.08
C ALA A 723 -4.48 10.34 7.32
N GLN A 724 -3.56 9.38 7.44
CA GLN A 724 -3.56 8.41 8.53
C GLN A 724 -3.24 9.08 9.87
N VAL A 725 -4.06 8.77 10.88
CA VAL A 725 -3.86 9.20 12.26
C VAL A 725 -3.93 8.02 13.22
N TYR A 726 -3.11 8.09 14.25
CA TYR A 726 -3.15 7.16 15.38
C TYR A 726 -3.64 7.87 16.63
N SER A 727 -4.61 7.30 17.35
CA SER A 727 -5.16 7.95 18.55
C SER A 727 -5.17 7.05 19.77
N ILE A 728 -4.96 7.66 20.93
CA ILE A 728 -5.06 7.01 22.24
C ILE A 728 -6.09 7.78 23.07
N HIS A 729 -7.06 7.08 23.64
CA HIS A 729 -8.15 7.68 24.40
C HIS A 729 -8.12 7.30 25.89
N ILE A 730 -8.70 8.15 26.72
CA ILE A 730 -8.94 7.88 28.13
C ILE A 730 -9.89 6.69 28.30
N GLY A 731 -9.62 5.83 29.28
CA GLY A 731 -10.44 4.64 29.53
C GLY A 731 -10.31 3.53 28.48
N ASN A 732 -9.48 3.71 27.46
CA ASN A 732 -9.18 2.69 26.46
C ASN A 732 -7.70 2.26 26.55
N ASN A 733 -7.47 0.94 26.49
CA ASN A 733 -6.14 0.35 26.41
C ASN A 733 -5.64 0.22 24.97
N ARG A 734 -6.52 0.49 24.00
CA ARG A 734 -6.23 0.41 22.57
C ARG A 734 -5.62 1.68 22.01
N ILE A 735 -4.75 1.53 21.02
CA ILE A 735 -4.45 2.59 20.04
C ILE A 735 -5.31 2.37 18.78
N ASN A 736 -5.99 3.42 18.31
CA ASN A 736 -6.84 3.35 17.14
C ASN A 736 -6.06 3.77 15.89
N SER A 737 -6.22 3.01 14.80
CA SER A 737 -5.56 3.22 13.50
C SER A 737 -6.53 3.50 12.35
N PHE A 738 -7.83 3.67 12.63
CA PHE A 738 -8.86 3.88 11.61
C PHE A 738 -9.46 5.29 11.67
N VAL A 739 -8.71 6.26 12.18
CA VAL A 739 -9.18 7.64 12.29
C VAL A 739 -8.86 8.35 10.98
N ASP A 740 -9.90 8.77 10.24
CA ASP A 740 -9.76 9.65 9.09
C ASP A 740 -9.38 11.05 9.59
N GLY A 741 -8.07 11.33 9.59
CA GLY A 741 -7.56 12.63 9.97
C GLY A 741 -7.73 13.60 8.82
N TYR A 742 -8.66 14.53 8.91
CA TYR A 742 -8.72 15.65 7.96
C TYR A 742 -7.40 16.40 7.99
N LYS A 743 -6.77 16.59 6.81
CA LYS A 743 -5.42 17.16 6.68
C LYS A 743 -5.30 18.57 7.26
N ASP A 744 -6.41 19.29 7.40
CA ASP A 744 -6.51 20.62 8.00
C ASP A 744 -6.69 20.62 9.53
N ASN A 745 -6.91 19.45 10.14
CA ASN A 745 -6.91 19.32 11.60
C ASN A 745 -5.49 19.39 12.15
N GLY A 746 -5.36 19.82 13.41
CA GLY A 746 -4.11 19.85 14.15
C GLY A 746 -3.94 18.60 15.00
N TYR A 747 -2.94 17.77 14.69
CA TYR A 747 -2.51 16.62 15.50
C TYR A 747 -1.02 16.72 15.87
N SER A 748 -0.61 15.98 16.90
CA SER A 748 0.77 15.95 17.35
C SER A 748 1.66 15.12 16.42
N ILE A 749 2.97 15.30 16.51
CA ILE A 749 3.97 14.55 15.75
C ILE A 749 4.95 13.88 16.71
N ARG A 750 5.24 12.62 16.41
CA ARG A 750 6.28 11.78 17.03
C ARG A 750 7.20 11.29 15.94
N CYS A 751 8.40 11.86 15.85
CA CYS A 751 9.36 11.45 14.85
C CYS A 751 10.08 10.16 15.27
N ILE A 752 10.53 9.41 14.28
CA ILE A 752 11.32 8.18 14.42
C ILE A 752 12.70 8.40 13.78
N LYS A 753 13.75 7.81 14.35
CA LYS A 753 15.11 7.93 13.85
C LYS A 753 15.34 7.05 12.61
N ASP A 754 16.13 7.54 11.66
CA ASP A 754 16.50 6.80 10.44
C ASP A 754 17.31 5.52 10.68
#